data_AF-A0A7G9BJN9-F1
#
_entry.id   AF-A0A7G9BJN9-F1
#
_cell.length_a   1.000
_cell.length_b   1.000
_cell.length_c   1.000
_cell.angle_alpha   90.00
_cell.angle_beta   90.00
_cell.angle_gamma   90.00
#
_symmetry.space_group_name_H-M   'P 1'
#
loop_
_entity.id
_entity.type
_entity.pdbx_description
1 polymer ?
#
loop_
_entity_poly.entity_id
_entity_poly.type
_entity_poly.pdbx_seq_one_letter_code
_entity_poly.pdbx_strand_id
1 'polypeptide(L)'
;MDSKTVFELRKEAQSLSGIEKLNKLNNALNISRNLYLEDSSDEWIQKAFAWVLIDLCKYYLAERNLNQAGVCYNELNTINFRGYDDDIIENQKNFLRPKIDTNYSEVQRAEELSRNGNHQEALAIFKNLISQNRLTELHHESYGWVIYRYIKAEESNLSSVEVRTFFRDYMNLKNERPSMLHSMILNFALNYSKTHSDFKFYNFFLLWNPDNLRYEDLHDGYKDGKDIPSLISRICREFVNSDTEINIEEFLSKIDLGKETVLDFFRETIFWNIFNAHKENKFSELWNLFEQYNNNYSKHGQSKWHSEILSLAERFMKENDEWRFLNFFKNWNPENLRTDDWKETKKDEHIYKPLATKAIKKAFEVMKTQTSEQNSSWLIQPYEKAIKLFPDDEWLLREKALLHFKNNELELAIKIYKQLVLELADKHYVWQEFSDCIVSENSLKIGMLSKALSLEKNEDFLGDIHLDLAKVLIDENLLENALVELEAYKKHREIKGWKLSSVFDELHKKASSVKQSLKDNQELYKKYIPFAESFAYADFDCTEVVLADKWRDEKGKERLTFTDGKTIEFAISKNRFEVLKQSELGQIFKFKLYKQEIKKEVEAKFAWFGKTVITEYKYIPLIADKTEKKHWEILNDIFAVVDYINKEKNIIHAITTENKEVFFPQIKNELQIGDFVTAKSYIKKVKDENRTELRQIQKIDKGSVISKFQTQIAIVDGVNEQKQLFHFVISSKLQGIVRFTETNLRPSEGDFIKLSFATKTDKDKKIRVKILSIELTEEANPNLRKDIVGFLEVKYKDYNYEEEDPDFAFIGDYYVPKYLLEKHNITGDCKVNARAIYAGDKWKVTEVQKT
;
A
#
# COMPACT_ATOMS: atom_id res chain seq x y z
N MET A 1 -28.67 56.63 12.20
CA MET A 1 -28.52 57.85 11.36
C MET A 1 -27.49 57.50 10.30
N ASP A 2 -27.67 57.96 9.06
CA ASP A 2 -26.81 57.60 7.92
C ASP A 2 -25.76 58.68 7.62
N SER A 3 -24.85 58.41 6.68
CA SER A 3 -23.84 59.38 6.21
C SER A 3 -24.48 60.65 5.64
N LYS A 4 -25.68 60.56 5.06
CA LYS A 4 -26.46 61.70 4.57
C LYS A 4 -26.80 62.68 5.69
N THR A 5 -27.21 62.17 6.86
CA THR A 5 -27.47 62.97 8.06
C THR A 5 -26.21 63.77 8.47
N VAL A 6 -25.02 63.16 8.38
CA VAL A 6 -23.75 63.85 8.68
C VAL A 6 -23.50 65.00 7.69
N PHE A 7 -23.72 64.77 6.39
CA PHE A 7 -23.56 65.82 5.37
C PHE A 7 -24.56 66.96 5.53
N GLU A 8 -25.81 66.68 5.94
CA GLU A 8 -26.82 67.70 6.24
C GLU A 8 -26.39 68.58 7.43
N LEU A 9 -25.91 67.97 8.53
CA LEU A 9 -25.40 68.70 9.69
C LEU A 9 -24.18 69.58 9.33
N ARG A 10 -23.28 69.08 8.49
CA ARG A 10 -22.15 69.88 7.97
C ARG A 10 -22.62 71.07 7.15
N LYS A 11 -23.61 70.87 6.27
CA LYS A 11 -24.18 71.94 5.44
C LYS A 11 -24.81 73.02 6.29
N GLU A 12 -25.58 72.65 7.32
CA GLU A 12 -26.15 73.59 8.29
C GLU A 12 -25.07 74.36 9.06
N ALA A 13 -23.96 73.71 9.41
CA ALA A 13 -22.85 74.34 10.13
C ALA A 13 -22.13 75.42 9.29
N GLN A 14 -22.25 75.43 7.97
CA GLN A 14 -21.60 76.42 7.10
C GLN A 14 -22.15 77.84 7.32
N SER A 15 -23.43 77.98 7.63
CA SER A 15 -24.09 79.27 7.90
C SER A 15 -23.98 79.75 9.35
N LEU A 16 -23.39 78.96 10.24
CA LEU A 16 -23.24 79.27 11.67
C LEU A 16 -21.85 79.83 11.98
N SER A 17 -21.68 80.45 13.16
CA SER A 17 -20.39 80.91 13.67
C SER A 17 -20.26 80.63 15.18
N GLY A 18 -19.04 80.72 15.71
CA GLY A 18 -18.75 80.50 17.13
C GLY A 18 -19.26 79.16 17.68
N ILE A 19 -19.80 79.18 18.91
CA ILE A 19 -20.19 77.98 19.64
C ILE A 19 -21.31 77.17 18.97
N GLU A 20 -22.21 77.82 18.24
CA GLU A 20 -23.32 77.14 17.54
C GLU A 20 -22.79 76.26 16.39
N LYS A 21 -21.80 76.77 15.64
CA LYS A 21 -21.09 76.01 14.62
C LYS A 21 -20.36 74.82 15.23
N LEU A 22 -19.65 75.04 16.33
CA LEU A 22 -18.90 73.98 17.02
C LEU A 22 -19.82 72.87 17.53
N ASN A 23 -20.94 73.21 18.17
CA ASN A 23 -21.92 72.23 18.64
C ASN A 23 -22.50 71.39 17.50
N LYS A 24 -22.78 72.02 16.35
CA LYS A 24 -23.28 71.32 15.16
C LYS A 24 -22.23 70.36 14.58
N LEU A 25 -20.98 70.81 14.45
CA LEU A 25 -19.87 69.96 13.97
C LEU A 25 -19.54 68.82 14.94
N ASN A 26 -19.59 69.04 16.26
CA ASN A 26 -19.39 67.98 17.25
C ASN A 26 -20.51 66.93 17.22
N ASN A 27 -21.75 67.34 16.95
CA ASN A 27 -22.85 66.40 16.72
C ASN A 27 -22.59 65.55 15.47
N ALA A 28 -22.20 66.19 14.37
CA ALA A 28 -21.82 65.49 13.13
C ALA A 28 -20.65 64.51 13.37
N LEU A 29 -19.64 64.91 14.17
CA LEU A 29 -18.47 64.10 14.50
C LEU A 29 -18.86 62.84 15.27
N ASN A 30 -19.71 62.96 16.29
CA ASN A 30 -20.17 61.81 17.07
C ASN A 30 -20.91 60.80 16.20
N ILE A 31 -21.78 61.26 15.30
CA ILE A 31 -22.51 60.39 14.38
C ILE A 31 -21.54 59.73 13.39
N SER A 32 -20.66 60.49 12.75
CA SER A 32 -19.72 59.95 11.76
C SER A 32 -18.71 58.98 12.36
N ARG A 33 -18.23 59.25 13.59
CA ARG A 33 -17.29 58.37 14.29
C ARG A 33 -17.94 57.03 14.64
N ASN A 34 -19.18 57.04 15.12
CA ASN A 34 -19.92 55.79 15.39
C ASN A 34 -20.16 54.99 14.11
N LEU A 35 -20.54 55.66 13.02
CA LEU A 35 -20.70 55.00 11.71
C LEU A 35 -19.39 54.37 11.22
N TYR A 36 -18.27 55.07 11.38
CA TYR A 36 -16.95 54.55 10.98
C TYR A 36 -16.50 53.36 11.83
N LEU A 37 -16.90 53.30 13.11
CA LEU A 37 -16.65 52.14 13.97
C LEU A 37 -17.51 50.93 13.59
N GLU A 38 -18.74 51.16 13.12
CA GLU A 38 -19.65 50.10 12.67
C GLU A 38 -19.24 49.53 11.29
N ASP A 39 -18.89 50.40 10.34
CA ASP A 39 -18.42 50.02 9.01
C ASP A 39 -17.35 50.99 8.48
N SER A 40 -16.09 50.66 8.76
CA SER A 40 -14.93 51.44 8.31
C SER A 40 -14.60 51.24 6.83
N SER A 41 -15.30 50.34 6.13
CA SER A 41 -15.03 50.00 4.72
C SER A 41 -15.88 50.78 3.73
N ASP A 42 -17.01 51.33 4.18
CA ASP A 42 -17.92 52.12 3.34
C ASP A 42 -17.31 53.49 2.97
N GLU A 43 -17.25 53.76 1.66
CA GLU A 43 -16.71 54.99 1.09
C GLU A 43 -17.41 56.26 1.59
N TRP A 44 -18.75 56.24 1.68
CA TRP A 44 -19.52 57.42 2.08
C TRP A 44 -19.38 57.70 3.57
N ILE A 45 -19.24 56.67 4.40
CA ILE A 45 -18.94 56.79 5.83
C ILE A 45 -17.55 57.39 6.03
N GLN A 46 -16.53 56.87 5.33
CA GLN A 46 -15.16 57.42 5.35
C GLN A 46 -15.13 58.89 4.95
N LYS A 47 -15.79 59.25 3.85
CA LYS A 47 -15.86 60.64 3.38
C LYS A 47 -16.61 61.53 4.37
N ALA A 48 -17.75 61.08 4.88
CA ALA A 48 -18.51 61.85 5.86
C ALA A 48 -17.66 62.17 7.09
N PHE A 49 -16.95 61.17 7.63
CA PHE A 49 -16.09 61.34 8.79
C PHE A 49 -14.89 62.26 8.51
N ALA A 50 -14.17 62.02 7.40
CA ALA A 50 -13.02 62.82 7.00
C ALA A 50 -13.38 64.30 6.82
N TRP A 51 -14.51 64.57 6.18
CA TRP A 51 -14.94 65.95 5.95
C TRP A 51 -15.38 66.67 7.23
N VAL A 52 -16.00 66.00 8.20
CA VAL A 52 -16.28 66.61 9.51
C VAL A 52 -14.98 66.99 10.21
N LEU A 53 -13.98 66.10 10.18
CA LEU A 53 -12.66 66.37 10.77
C LEU A 53 -11.95 67.54 10.06
N ILE A 54 -12.03 67.64 8.73
CA ILE A 54 -11.51 68.79 7.97
C ILE A 54 -12.17 70.09 8.40
N ASP A 55 -13.50 70.10 8.55
CA ASP A 55 -14.25 71.30 8.95
C ASP A 55 -13.91 71.71 10.39
N LEU A 56 -13.74 70.74 11.30
CA LEU A 56 -13.27 70.98 12.66
C LEU A 56 -11.83 71.50 12.70
N CYS A 57 -10.92 70.94 11.90
CA CYS A 57 -9.55 71.45 11.75
C CYS A 57 -9.57 72.93 11.34
N LYS A 58 -10.35 73.28 10.31
CA LYS A 58 -10.49 74.67 9.84
C LYS A 58 -11.10 75.59 10.90
N TYR A 59 -12.10 75.10 11.64
CA TYR A 59 -12.70 75.83 12.76
C TYR A 59 -11.67 76.14 13.85
N TYR A 60 -10.96 75.11 14.35
CA TYR A 60 -9.97 75.30 15.42
C TYR A 60 -8.76 76.13 14.98
N LEU A 61 -8.35 76.04 13.71
CA LEU A 61 -7.34 76.95 13.15
C LEU A 61 -7.79 78.41 13.18
N ALA A 62 -9.06 78.70 12.85
CA ALA A 62 -9.61 80.05 12.93
C ALA A 62 -9.65 80.58 14.37
N GLU A 63 -9.95 79.71 15.35
CA GLU A 63 -9.94 80.01 16.78
C GLU A 63 -8.54 80.01 17.42
N ARG A 64 -7.46 79.85 16.63
CA ARG A 64 -6.06 79.72 17.10
C ARG A 64 -5.84 78.58 18.11
N ASN A 65 -6.70 77.57 18.11
CA ASN A 65 -6.59 76.39 18.96
C ASN A 65 -5.86 75.25 18.22
N LEU A 66 -4.54 75.37 18.11
CA LEU A 66 -3.69 74.41 17.40
C LEU A 66 -3.76 73.00 18.00
N ASN A 67 -3.94 72.88 19.32
CA ASN A 67 -4.04 71.59 19.98
C ASN A 67 -5.26 70.79 19.48
N GLN A 68 -6.44 71.41 19.45
CA GLN A 68 -7.65 70.74 18.97
C GLN A 68 -7.65 70.53 17.45
N ALA A 69 -7.07 71.48 16.69
CA ALA A 69 -6.85 71.28 15.26
C ALA A 69 -5.93 70.07 15.00
N GLY A 70 -4.87 69.92 15.80
CA GLY A 70 -3.96 68.78 15.76
C GLY A 70 -4.63 67.45 16.09
N VAL A 71 -5.50 67.42 17.13
CA VAL A 71 -6.29 66.22 17.47
C VAL A 71 -7.16 65.78 16.29
N CYS A 72 -7.93 66.70 15.70
CA CYS A 72 -8.77 66.39 14.55
C CYS A 72 -7.95 65.98 13.32
N TYR A 73 -6.80 66.61 13.09
CA TYR A 73 -5.92 66.28 11.96
C TYR A 73 -5.26 64.91 12.10
N ASN A 74 -4.84 64.54 13.31
CA ASN A 74 -4.31 63.22 13.59
C ASN A 74 -5.37 62.14 13.35
N GLU A 75 -6.61 62.37 13.82
CA GLU A 75 -7.73 61.46 13.57
C GLU A 75 -8.12 61.40 12.07
N LEU A 76 -7.98 62.51 11.33
CA LEU A 76 -8.18 62.53 9.88
C LEU A 76 -7.17 61.64 9.15
N ASN A 77 -5.94 61.55 9.65
CA ASN A 77 -4.89 60.74 9.06
C ASN A 77 -5.02 59.24 9.36
N THR A 78 -5.88 58.83 10.31
CA THR A 78 -6.12 57.41 10.59
C THR A 78 -7.19 56.78 9.68
N ILE A 79 -7.87 57.58 8.85
CA ILE A 79 -8.89 57.09 7.91
C ILE A 79 -8.20 56.43 6.73
N ASN A 80 -8.46 55.13 6.55
CA ASN A 80 -7.91 54.32 5.47
C ASN A 80 -8.91 54.21 4.32
N PHE A 81 -8.68 54.98 3.25
CA PHE A 81 -9.47 54.95 2.02
C PHE A 81 -9.11 53.72 1.18
N ARG A 82 -9.59 52.54 1.60
CA ARG A 82 -9.27 51.27 0.91
C ARG A 82 -9.93 51.22 -0.46
N GLY A 83 -9.12 51.20 -1.51
CA GLY A 83 -9.56 50.89 -2.88
C GLY A 83 -9.87 52.10 -3.77
N TYR A 84 -9.70 53.33 -3.29
CA TYR A 84 -9.80 54.55 -4.09
C TYR A 84 -9.04 55.71 -3.43
N ASP A 85 -8.43 56.58 -4.24
CA ASP A 85 -7.80 57.82 -3.77
C ASP A 85 -8.78 58.99 -3.92
N ASP A 86 -9.10 59.69 -2.82
CA ASP A 86 -9.84 60.95 -2.87
C ASP A 86 -8.86 62.13 -2.88
N ASP A 87 -8.43 62.51 -4.08
CA ASP A 87 -7.50 63.62 -4.31
C ASP A 87 -7.94 64.92 -3.63
N ILE A 88 -9.25 65.13 -3.45
CA ILE A 88 -9.77 66.36 -2.83
C ILE A 88 -9.47 66.36 -1.34
N ILE A 89 -9.78 65.26 -0.63
CA ILE A 89 -9.48 65.10 0.79
C ILE A 89 -7.98 65.13 1.04
N GLU A 90 -7.20 64.48 0.19
CA GLU A 90 -5.73 64.47 0.34
C GLU A 90 -5.12 65.87 0.11
N ASN A 91 -5.63 66.62 -0.87
CA ASN A 91 -5.28 68.03 -1.04
C ASN A 91 -5.68 68.89 0.17
N GLN A 92 -6.81 68.59 0.83
CA GLN A 92 -7.17 69.26 2.09
C GLN A 92 -6.19 68.93 3.21
N LYS A 93 -5.77 67.67 3.37
CA LYS A 93 -4.75 67.29 4.35
C LYS A 93 -3.45 68.03 4.10
N ASN A 94 -2.98 68.05 2.86
CA ASN A 94 -1.76 68.78 2.45
C ASN A 94 -1.85 70.29 2.73
N PHE A 95 -3.03 70.90 2.54
CA PHE A 95 -3.26 72.31 2.86
C PHE A 95 -3.29 72.58 4.38
N LEU A 96 -3.84 71.66 5.16
CA LEU A 96 -3.97 71.79 6.62
C LEU A 96 -2.64 71.53 7.33
N ARG A 97 -1.83 70.58 6.84
CA ARG A 97 -0.58 70.12 7.46
C ARG A 97 0.37 71.26 7.88
N PRO A 98 0.82 72.18 7.00
CA PRO A 98 1.74 73.25 7.37
C PRO A 98 1.14 74.30 8.33
N LYS A 99 -0.18 74.31 8.52
CA LYS A 99 -0.87 75.23 9.44
C LYS A 99 -1.05 74.64 10.83
N ILE A 100 -0.99 73.31 10.93
CA ILE A 100 -1.20 72.56 12.16
C ILE A 100 0.14 72.11 12.75
N ASP A 101 1.06 71.66 11.90
CA ASP A 101 2.41 71.29 12.29
C ASP A 101 3.36 72.50 12.22
N THR A 102 3.69 73.04 13.39
CA THR A 102 4.61 74.18 13.54
C THR A 102 6.05 73.87 13.14
N ASN A 103 6.41 72.59 12.94
CA ASN A 103 7.74 72.14 12.56
C ASN A 103 7.82 71.67 11.11
N TYR A 104 6.70 71.72 10.36
CA TYR A 104 6.57 71.17 9.02
C TYR A 104 7.69 71.61 8.06
N SER A 105 8.01 72.90 8.04
CA SER A 105 9.07 73.45 7.16
C SER A 105 10.46 72.96 7.51
N GLU A 106 10.77 72.79 8.81
CA GLU A 106 12.07 72.27 9.25
C GLU A 106 12.21 70.78 8.93
N VAL A 107 11.13 70.00 9.12
CA VAL A 107 11.06 68.58 8.77
C VAL A 107 11.20 68.37 7.26
N GLN A 108 10.46 69.14 6.44
CA GLN A 108 10.55 69.06 4.98
C GLN A 108 11.98 69.40 4.50
N ARG A 109 12.60 70.44 5.06
CA ARG A 109 13.99 70.78 4.77
C ARG A 109 14.94 69.63 5.11
N ALA A 110 14.75 68.97 6.26
CA ALA A 110 15.56 67.82 6.65
C ALA A 110 15.37 66.63 5.69
N GLU A 111 14.15 66.38 5.22
CA GLU A 111 13.89 65.34 4.22
C GLU A 111 14.56 65.63 2.88
N GLU A 112 14.48 66.87 2.39
CA GLU A 112 15.14 67.30 1.16
C GLU A 112 16.66 67.18 1.25
N LEU A 113 17.26 67.67 2.35
CA LEU A 113 18.69 67.50 2.63
C LEU A 113 19.08 66.01 2.65
N SER A 114 18.28 65.18 3.32
CA SER A 114 18.51 63.74 3.39
C SER A 114 18.40 63.04 2.04
N ARG A 115 17.45 63.44 1.17
CA ARG A 115 17.32 62.86 -0.18
C ARG A 115 18.46 63.30 -1.11
N ASN A 116 19.02 64.49 -0.89
CA ASN A 116 20.10 65.06 -1.70
C ASN A 116 21.51 64.68 -1.20
N GLY A 117 21.65 63.77 -0.23
CA GLY A 117 22.94 63.28 0.27
C GLY A 117 23.53 64.04 1.46
N ASN A 118 22.92 65.15 1.89
CA ASN A 118 23.35 65.94 3.05
C ASN A 118 22.80 65.36 4.36
N HIS A 119 23.13 64.08 4.62
CA HIS A 119 22.51 63.29 5.69
C HIS A 119 22.86 63.79 7.10
N GLN A 120 24.09 64.29 7.34
CA GLN A 120 24.51 64.83 8.64
C GLN A 120 23.73 66.09 9.03
N GLU A 121 23.53 67.01 8.08
CA GLU A 121 22.74 68.23 8.31
C GLU A 121 21.27 67.90 8.56
N ALA A 122 20.70 66.97 7.80
CA ALA A 122 19.35 66.47 8.03
C ALA A 122 19.20 65.87 9.43
N LEU A 123 20.16 65.06 9.87
CA LEU A 123 20.16 64.47 11.20
C LEU A 123 20.30 65.53 12.30
N ALA A 124 21.11 66.57 12.09
CA ALA A 124 21.26 67.67 13.03
C ALA A 124 19.95 68.43 13.27
N ILE A 125 19.12 68.62 12.23
CA ILE A 125 17.79 69.22 12.36
C ILE A 125 16.92 68.38 13.30
N PHE A 126 16.84 67.07 13.07
CA PHE A 126 16.05 66.17 13.94
C PHE A 126 16.59 66.11 15.37
N LYS A 127 17.91 66.09 15.58
CA LYS A 127 18.52 66.17 16.92
C LYS A 127 18.12 67.45 17.66
N ASN A 128 18.05 68.58 16.96
CA ASN A 128 17.59 69.85 17.52
C ASN A 128 16.09 69.82 17.87
N LEU A 129 15.25 69.26 17.00
CA LEU A 129 13.82 69.07 17.29
C LEU A 129 13.61 68.19 18.54
N ILE A 130 14.42 67.14 18.71
CA ILE A 130 14.37 66.27 19.89
C ILE A 130 14.80 67.02 21.16
N SER A 131 15.92 67.76 21.13
CA SER A 131 16.42 68.47 22.31
C SER A 131 15.48 69.57 22.79
N GLN A 132 14.69 70.14 21.88
CA GLN A 132 13.65 71.13 22.18
C GLN A 132 12.28 70.52 22.50
N ASN A 133 12.17 69.18 22.53
CA ASN A 133 10.91 68.45 22.72
C ASN A 133 9.80 68.84 21.72
N ARG A 134 10.20 69.16 20.49
CA ARG A 134 9.32 69.58 19.36
C ARG A 134 9.05 68.45 18.36
N LEU A 135 9.76 67.33 18.48
CA LEU A 135 9.50 66.16 17.65
C LEU A 135 8.21 65.45 18.12
N THR A 136 7.22 65.34 17.23
CA THR A 136 5.95 64.66 17.50
C THR A 136 5.82 63.41 16.62
N GLU A 137 4.79 62.60 16.88
CA GLU A 137 4.53 61.37 16.12
C GLU A 137 4.36 61.62 14.61
N LEU A 138 3.90 62.82 14.21
CA LEU A 138 3.77 63.24 12.81
C LEU A 138 5.11 63.26 12.04
N HIS A 139 6.23 63.37 12.74
CA HIS A 139 7.56 63.49 12.14
C HIS A 139 8.36 62.18 12.19
N HIS A 140 7.86 61.15 12.88
CA HIS A 140 8.59 59.92 13.14
C HIS A 140 8.98 59.17 11.85
N GLU A 141 8.09 59.09 10.86
CA GLU A 141 8.39 58.45 9.58
C GLU A 141 9.51 59.20 8.83
N SER A 142 9.41 60.53 8.75
CA SER A 142 10.45 61.39 8.14
C SER A 142 11.79 61.22 8.84
N TYR A 143 11.81 61.23 10.18
CA TYR A 143 13.03 61.01 10.95
C TYR A 143 13.62 59.63 10.70
N GLY A 144 12.79 58.59 10.67
CA GLY A 144 13.23 57.22 10.39
C GLY A 144 13.86 57.08 8.99
N TRP A 145 13.31 57.73 7.97
CA TRP A 145 13.95 57.80 6.65
C TRP A 145 15.30 58.50 6.68
N VAL A 146 15.44 59.58 7.46
CA VAL A 146 16.73 60.25 7.65
C VAL A 146 17.74 59.34 8.34
N ILE A 147 17.33 58.61 9.40
CA ILE A 147 18.17 57.60 10.07
C ILE A 147 18.63 56.56 9.04
N TYR A 148 17.69 55.94 8.31
CA TYR A 148 18.00 54.89 7.33
C TYR A 148 19.01 55.35 6.27
N ARG A 149 18.79 56.53 5.66
CA ARG A 149 19.70 57.04 4.63
C ARG A 149 21.07 57.38 5.20
N TYR A 150 21.13 57.94 6.41
CA TYR A 150 22.40 58.24 7.09
C TYR A 150 23.21 56.97 7.38
N ILE A 151 22.63 55.98 8.07
CA ILE A 151 23.35 54.75 8.43
C ILE A 151 23.80 53.96 7.19
N LYS A 152 23.02 54.03 6.10
CA LYS A 152 23.37 53.39 4.84
C LYS A 152 24.53 54.08 4.12
N ALA A 153 24.56 55.41 4.12
CA ALA A 153 25.62 56.18 3.45
C ALA A 153 26.94 56.11 4.23
N GLU A 154 26.87 56.12 5.57
CA GLU A 154 28.03 56.20 6.46
C GLU A 154 28.39 54.86 7.11
N GLU A 155 27.89 53.72 6.59
CA GLU A 155 28.06 52.39 7.22
C GLU A 155 29.51 52.08 7.56
N SER A 156 30.46 52.38 6.66
CA SER A 156 31.89 52.13 6.87
C SER A 156 32.57 53.11 7.84
N ASN A 157 31.93 54.24 8.15
CA ASN A 157 32.47 55.31 8.99
C ASN A 157 31.88 55.30 10.41
N LEU A 158 30.77 54.59 10.62
CA LEU A 158 30.11 54.48 11.92
C LEU A 158 30.66 53.30 12.73
N SER A 159 30.83 53.50 14.03
CA SER A 159 31.09 52.42 14.97
C SER A 159 29.85 51.55 15.18
N SER A 160 30.05 50.29 15.59
CA SER A 160 28.94 49.39 15.91
C SER A 160 28.02 49.92 17.03
N VAL A 161 28.57 50.70 17.97
CA VAL A 161 27.77 51.38 19.00
C VAL A 161 26.87 52.46 18.39
N GLU A 162 27.35 53.22 17.42
CA GLU A 162 26.56 54.26 16.74
C GLU A 162 25.44 53.64 15.89
N VAL A 163 25.73 52.61 15.11
CA VAL A 163 24.70 51.91 14.31
C VAL A 163 23.61 51.32 15.21
N ARG A 164 23.99 50.63 16.29
CA ARG A 164 23.02 50.11 17.27
C ARG A 164 22.23 51.21 17.98
N THR A 165 22.85 52.38 18.20
CA THR A 165 22.17 53.56 18.75
C THR A 165 21.09 54.04 17.78
N PHE A 166 21.39 54.13 16.48
CA PHE A 166 20.39 54.49 15.47
C PHE A 166 19.27 53.46 15.34
N PHE A 167 19.57 52.16 15.43
CA PHE A 167 18.53 51.13 15.49
C PHE A 167 17.61 51.30 16.69
N ARG A 168 18.17 51.51 17.89
CA ARG A 168 17.37 51.78 19.10
C ARG A 168 16.51 53.04 18.91
N ASP A 169 17.11 54.11 18.42
CA ASP A 169 16.42 55.39 18.23
C ASP A 169 15.28 55.24 17.23
N TYR A 170 15.49 54.50 16.13
CA TYR A 170 14.43 54.14 15.18
C TYR A 170 13.33 53.27 15.81
N MET A 171 13.70 52.26 16.60
CA MET A 171 12.72 51.37 17.24
C MET A 171 11.80 52.10 18.22
N ASN A 172 12.29 53.18 18.85
CA ASN A 172 11.50 54.06 19.72
C ASN A 172 10.55 55.00 18.97
N LEU A 173 10.65 55.10 17.65
CA LEU A 173 9.72 55.88 16.83
C LEU A 173 8.39 55.15 16.69
N LYS A 174 7.30 55.92 16.73
CA LYS A 174 5.93 55.46 16.49
C LYS A 174 5.50 55.73 15.05
N ASN A 175 6.33 55.33 14.09
CA ASN A 175 6.01 55.43 12.67
C ASN A 175 5.09 54.27 12.26
N GLU A 176 4.42 54.38 11.10
CA GLU A 176 3.51 53.35 10.62
C GLU A 176 4.25 52.03 10.35
N ARG A 177 3.66 50.92 10.80
CA ARG A 177 4.19 49.55 10.64
C ARG A 177 3.02 48.58 10.40
N PRO A 178 3.13 47.62 9.47
CA PRO A 178 4.28 47.40 8.57
C PRO A 178 4.44 48.52 7.52
N SER A 179 5.67 48.83 7.10
CA SER A 179 5.95 49.87 6.10
C SER A 179 7.25 49.62 5.33
N MET A 180 7.41 50.29 4.18
CA MET A 180 8.63 50.18 3.36
C MET A 180 9.89 50.55 4.14
N LEU A 181 9.83 51.63 4.91
CA LEU A 181 10.94 52.03 5.76
C LEU A 181 11.31 50.92 6.76
N HIS A 182 10.31 50.30 7.37
CA HIS A 182 10.52 49.24 8.35
C HIS A 182 11.26 48.03 7.75
N SER A 183 10.84 47.57 6.57
CA SER A 183 11.55 46.51 5.82
C SER A 183 12.95 46.92 5.41
N MET A 184 13.15 48.19 5.02
CA MET A 184 14.48 48.71 4.64
C MET A 184 15.45 48.73 5.82
N ILE A 185 14.96 49.06 7.03
CA ILE A 185 15.76 48.96 8.27
C ILE A 185 16.14 47.51 8.56
N LEU A 186 15.20 46.57 8.45
CA LEU A 186 15.49 45.15 8.66
C LEU A 186 16.50 44.60 7.63
N ASN A 187 16.33 44.94 6.36
CA ASN A 187 17.26 44.54 5.31
C ASN A 187 18.65 45.15 5.50
N PHE A 188 18.75 46.38 6.03
CA PHE A 188 20.04 46.96 6.41
C PHE A 188 20.66 46.20 7.59
N ALA A 189 19.90 45.94 8.65
CA ALA A 189 20.35 45.16 9.81
C ALA A 189 20.85 43.75 9.42
N LEU A 190 20.16 43.07 8.50
CA LEU A 190 20.57 41.79 7.93
C LEU A 190 21.93 41.87 7.21
N ASN A 191 22.16 42.91 6.41
CA ASN A 191 23.43 43.02 5.71
C ASN A 191 24.56 43.44 6.65
N TYR A 192 24.25 44.27 7.65
CA TYR A 192 25.18 44.68 8.69
C TYR A 192 25.68 43.50 9.53
N SER A 193 24.79 42.55 9.87
CA SER A 193 25.15 41.39 10.70
C SER A 193 26.22 40.49 10.08
N LYS A 194 26.30 40.42 8.74
CA LYS A 194 27.27 39.59 8.01
C LYS A 194 28.72 39.94 8.27
N THR A 195 28.98 41.21 8.60
CA THR A 195 30.33 41.75 8.80
C THR A 195 30.59 42.17 10.24
N HIS A 196 29.57 42.15 11.11
CA HIS A 196 29.63 42.64 12.49
C HIS A 196 29.07 41.62 13.48
N SER A 197 29.91 40.68 13.91
CA SER A 197 29.53 39.56 14.81
C SER A 197 29.12 40.00 16.23
N ASP A 198 29.44 41.24 16.62
CA ASP A 198 29.01 41.83 17.88
C ASP A 198 27.53 42.26 17.85
N PHE A 199 26.95 42.44 16.66
CA PHE A 199 25.53 42.71 16.49
C PHE A 199 24.69 41.43 16.54
N LYS A 200 23.88 41.29 17.60
CA LYS A 200 22.99 40.12 17.80
C LYS A 200 21.71 40.25 16.95
N PHE A 201 21.83 39.90 15.68
CA PHE A 201 20.75 40.10 14.70
C PHE A 201 19.45 39.38 15.05
N TYR A 202 19.48 38.16 15.58
CA TYR A 202 18.26 37.46 16.00
C TYR A 202 17.49 38.23 17.08
N ASN A 203 18.19 38.74 18.10
CA ASN A 203 17.57 39.57 19.14
C ASN A 203 16.98 40.86 18.57
N PHE A 204 17.69 41.50 17.62
CA PHE A 204 17.16 42.66 16.92
C PHE A 204 15.92 42.33 16.10
N PHE A 205 15.90 41.20 15.39
CA PHE A 205 14.75 40.76 14.60
C PHE A 205 13.50 40.53 15.47
N LEU A 206 13.67 39.92 16.65
CA LEU A 206 12.57 39.77 17.60
C LEU A 206 12.08 41.12 18.14
N LEU A 207 12.99 42.06 18.45
CA LEU A 207 12.65 43.43 18.88
C LEU A 207 11.96 44.23 17.76
N TRP A 208 12.38 44.02 16.51
CA TRP A 208 11.78 44.62 15.31
C TRP A 208 10.33 44.17 15.12
N ASN A 209 9.95 43.05 15.73
CA ASN A 209 8.65 42.39 15.67
C ASN A 209 8.33 41.83 14.27
N PRO A 210 8.52 40.51 14.04
CA PRO A 210 8.29 39.85 12.75
C PRO A 210 6.86 39.95 12.21
N ASP A 211 5.87 40.23 13.06
CA ASP A 211 4.49 40.51 12.62
C ASP A 211 4.40 41.70 11.64
N ASN A 212 5.44 42.53 11.59
CA ASN A 212 5.54 43.66 10.66
C ASN A 212 6.19 43.31 9.30
N LEU A 213 6.46 42.03 9.01
CA LEU A 213 6.91 41.61 7.68
C LEU A 213 5.81 41.89 6.65
N ARG A 214 6.17 42.56 5.55
CA ARG A 214 5.25 42.79 4.44
C ARG A 214 5.18 41.57 3.53
N TYR A 215 4.17 41.54 2.66
CA TYR A 215 4.03 40.51 1.64
C TYR A 215 5.32 40.36 0.80
N GLU A 216 5.95 41.46 0.41
CA GLU A 216 7.19 41.47 -0.38
C GLU A 216 8.43 41.02 0.42
N ASP A 217 8.38 41.03 1.76
CA ASP A 217 9.46 40.52 2.60
C ASP A 217 9.37 38.99 2.74
N LEU A 218 8.17 38.43 2.57
CA LEU A 218 7.86 37.00 2.70
C LEU A 218 8.00 36.24 1.38
N HIS A 219 7.84 36.93 0.24
CA HIS A 219 7.80 36.31 -1.09
C HIS A 219 8.98 36.75 -1.96
N ASP A 220 9.43 35.86 -2.84
CA ASP A 220 10.50 36.16 -3.77
C ASP A 220 10.07 37.26 -4.74
N GLY A 221 10.99 38.17 -5.03
CA GLY A 221 10.82 39.23 -6.01
C GLY A 221 11.43 38.86 -7.36
N TYR A 222 11.15 39.66 -8.37
CA TYR A 222 11.74 39.52 -9.70
C TYR A 222 12.28 40.88 -10.18
N LYS A 223 13.55 40.91 -10.60
CA LYS A 223 14.16 42.12 -11.16
C LYS A 223 15.22 41.78 -12.19
N ASP A 224 15.20 42.49 -13.33
CA ASP A 224 16.22 42.40 -14.39
C ASP A 224 16.53 40.97 -14.85
N GLY A 225 15.50 40.12 -14.98
CA GLY A 225 15.67 38.73 -15.42
C GLY A 225 16.08 37.75 -14.31
N LYS A 226 16.20 38.20 -13.06
CA LYS A 226 16.68 37.40 -11.94
C LYS A 226 15.67 37.37 -10.80
N ASP A 227 15.50 36.18 -10.24
CA ASP A 227 14.77 35.99 -8.99
C ASP A 227 15.58 36.58 -7.83
N ILE A 228 14.93 37.39 -7.02
CA ILE A 228 15.47 37.96 -5.79
C ILE A 228 14.84 37.19 -4.64
N PRO A 229 15.62 36.43 -3.86
CA PRO A 229 15.09 35.73 -2.69
C PRO A 229 14.45 36.71 -1.71
N SER A 230 13.33 36.29 -1.14
CA SER A 230 12.59 37.02 -0.11
C SER A 230 13.51 37.45 1.04
N LEU A 231 13.14 38.54 1.71
CA LEU A 231 13.91 39.02 2.86
C LEU A 231 13.95 37.96 3.96
N ILE A 232 12.84 37.27 4.22
CA ILE A 232 12.78 36.20 5.23
C ILE A 232 13.70 35.01 4.87
N SER A 233 13.74 34.57 3.61
CA SER A 233 14.66 33.51 3.17
C SER A 233 16.12 33.89 3.40
N ARG A 234 16.47 35.15 3.09
CA ARG A 234 17.83 35.69 3.31
C ARG A 234 18.17 35.80 4.80
N ILE A 235 17.18 36.12 5.65
CA ILE A 235 17.33 36.12 7.12
C ILE A 235 17.60 34.71 7.65
N CYS A 236 16.79 33.72 7.26
CA CYS A 236 17.00 32.32 7.63
C CYS A 236 18.38 31.81 7.20
N ARG A 237 18.80 32.15 5.98
CA ARG A 237 20.14 31.82 5.46
C ARG A 237 21.25 32.42 6.32
N GLU A 238 21.13 33.69 6.69
CA GLU A 238 22.14 34.35 7.51
C GLU A 238 22.26 33.67 8.87
N PHE A 239 21.14 33.37 9.51
CA PHE A 239 21.12 32.67 10.79
C PHE A 239 21.83 31.31 10.77
N VAL A 240 21.70 30.55 9.68
CA VAL A 240 22.48 29.31 9.50
C VAL A 240 23.97 29.63 9.36
N ASN A 241 24.34 30.58 8.50
CA ASN A 241 25.73 30.89 8.19
C ASN A 241 26.50 31.49 9.38
N SER A 242 25.81 32.23 10.25
CA SER A 242 26.38 32.79 11.47
C SER A 242 26.26 31.87 12.70
N ASP A 243 25.83 30.61 12.50
CA ASP A 243 25.59 29.61 13.56
C ASP A 243 24.82 30.19 14.75
N THR A 244 23.76 30.94 14.44
CA THR A 244 23.00 31.68 15.46
C THR A 244 22.02 30.74 16.16
N GLU A 245 22.10 30.70 17.49
CA GLU A 245 21.16 29.94 18.31
C GLU A 245 19.76 30.57 18.26
N ILE A 246 18.79 29.80 17.76
CA ILE A 246 17.42 30.25 17.50
C ILE A 246 16.42 29.28 18.12
N ASN A 247 15.40 29.84 18.76
CA ASN A 247 14.21 29.08 19.12
C ASN A 247 13.33 28.91 17.86
N ILE A 248 13.54 27.81 17.14
CA ILE A 248 12.87 27.54 15.86
C ILE A 248 11.35 27.57 16.01
N GLU A 249 10.76 27.02 17.08
CA GLU A 249 9.30 27.02 17.25
C GLU A 249 8.72 28.41 17.46
N GLU A 250 9.41 29.26 18.24
CA GLU A 250 9.03 30.67 18.41
C GLU A 250 9.23 31.46 17.11
N PHE A 251 10.30 31.18 16.37
CA PHE A 251 10.53 31.83 15.08
C PHE A 251 9.41 31.49 14.10
N LEU A 252 9.08 30.19 13.96
CA LEU A 252 8.04 29.72 13.04
C LEU A 252 6.64 30.24 13.38
N SER A 253 6.33 30.51 14.65
CA SER A 253 5.02 31.03 15.04
C SER A 253 4.82 32.52 14.73
N LYS A 254 5.91 33.25 14.41
CA LYS A 254 5.91 34.69 14.13
C LYS A 254 5.99 35.03 12.63
N ILE A 255 6.08 34.03 11.76
CA ILE A 255 6.15 34.23 10.30
C ILE A 255 4.84 33.79 9.65
N ASP A 256 4.21 34.69 8.89
CA ASP A 256 2.99 34.41 8.14
C ASP A 256 3.27 33.64 6.83
N LEU A 257 3.88 32.46 6.97
CA LEU A 257 4.12 31.48 5.91
C LEU A 257 3.88 30.07 6.45
N GLY A 258 3.70 29.10 5.55
CA GLY A 258 3.66 27.70 5.93
C GLY A 258 4.93 27.30 6.68
N LYS A 259 4.80 26.64 7.84
CA LYS A 259 5.95 26.24 8.67
C LYS A 259 7.02 25.50 7.86
N GLU A 260 6.60 24.55 7.03
CA GLU A 260 7.50 23.77 6.16
C GLU A 260 8.31 24.65 5.21
N THR A 261 7.70 25.69 4.62
CA THR A 261 8.37 26.63 3.72
C THR A 261 9.49 27.39 4.45
N VAL A 262 9.20 27.90 5.65
CA VAL A 262 10.18 28.64 6.45
C VAL A 262 11.31 27.74 6.91
N LEU A 263 10.98 26.53 7.38
CA LEU A 263 11.94 25.50 7.74
C LEU A 263 12.87 25.14 6.57
N ASP A 264 12.32 25.06 5.36
CA ASP A 264 13.10 24.73 4.17
C ASP A 264 14.13 25.82 3.81
N PHE A 265 13.92 27.10 4.16
CA PHE A 265 14.95 28.12 3.99
C PHE A 265 16.22 27.82 4.83
N PHE A 266 16.05 27.26 6.03
CA PHE A 266 17.18 26.83 6.86
C PHE A 266 17.82 25.56 6.28
N ARG A 267 17.00 24.55 5.97
CA ARG A 267 17.48 23.24 5.51
C ARG A 267 18.19 23.31 4.16
N GLU A 268 17.66 24.10 3.23
CA GLU A 268 18.29 24.37 1.94
C GLU A 268 19.67 24.99 2.11
N THR A 269 19.80 25.98 2.99
CA THR A 269 21.09 26.62 3.27
C THR A 269 22.10 25.61 3.80
N ILE A 270 21.69 24.75 4.74
CA ILE A 270 22.57 23.71 5.31
C ILE A 270 22.97 22.70 4.24
N PHE A 271 22.05 22.28 3.37
CA PHE A 271 22.35 21.39 2.25
C PHE A 271 23.47 21.98 1.38
N TRP A 272 23.36 23.25 0.99
CA TRP A 272 24.37 23.90 0.15
C TRP A 272 25.71 24.05 0.88
N ASN A 273 25.69 24.35 2.19
CA ASN A 273 26.90 24.42 2.99
C ASN A 273 27.60 23.05 3.05
N ILE A 274 26.86 21.95 3.29
CA ILE A 274 27.38 20.57 3.28
C ILE A 274 27.96 20.24 1.90
N PHE A 275 27.21 20.53 0.83
CA PHE A 275 27.63 20.24 -0.53
C PHE A 275 28.92 20.97 -0.90
N ASN A 276 29.02 22.26 -0.57
CA ASN A 276 30.19 23.09 -0.84
C ASN A 276 31.40 22.67 0.02
N ALA A 277 31.20 22.40 1.31
CA ALA A 277 32.28 21.90 2.18
C ALA A 277 32.89 20.60 1.65
N HIS A 278 32.06 19.67 1.16
CA HIS A 278 32.55 18.46 0.49
C HIS A 278 33.29 18.80 -0.82
N LYS A 279 32.72 19.66 -1.67
CA LYS A 279 33.32 20.06 -2.96
C LYS A 279 34.69 20.73 -2.78
N GLU A 280 34.87 21.46 -1.68
CA GLU A 280 36.09 22.18 -1.31
C GLU A 280 37.05 21.34 -0.44
N ASN A 281 36.74 20.06 -0.18
CA ASN A 281 37.51 19.15 0.68
C ASN A 281 37.69 19.62 2.14
N LYS A 282 36.76 20.41 2.67
CA LYS A 282 36.75 20.87 4.06
C LYS A 282 36.05 19.86 4.99
N PHE A 283 36.63 18.68 5.17
CA PHE A 283 35.97 17.56 5.86
C PHE A 283 35.63 17.83 7.34
N SER A 284 36.47 18.57 8.06
CA SER A 284 36.17 18.95 9.46
C SER A 284 34.89 19.78 9.54
N GLU A 285 34.72 20.75 8.63
CA GLU A 285 33.53 21.58 8.51
C GLU A 285 32.32 20.76 8.04
N LEU A 286 32.52 19.88 7.06
CA LEU A 286 31.50 18.97 6.54
C LEU A 286 30.83 18.15 7.64
N TRP A 287 31.62 17.54 8.53
CA TRP A 287 31.08 16.70 9.61
C TRP A 287 30.36 17.53 10.66
N ASN A 288 30.88 18.70 11.01
CA ASN A 288 30.21 19.64 11.91
C ASN A 288 28.85 20.09 11.36
N LEU A 289 28.73 20.33 10.05
CA LEU A 289 27.45 20.71 9.42
C LEU A 289 26.38 19.61 9.51
N PHE A 290 26.75 18.33 9.39
CA PHE A 290 25.82 17.22 9.62
C PHE A 290 25.38 17.11 11.08
N GLU A 291 26.28 17.36 12.04
CA GLU A 291 25.96 17.36 13.47
C GLU A 291 25.03 18.54 13.83
N GLN A 292 25.35 19.75 13.36
CA GLN A 292 24.50 20.93 13.50
C GLN A 292 23.11 20.68 12.91
N TYR A 293 23.03 20.03 11.74
CA TYR A 293 21.76 19.67 11.14
C TYR A 293 20.89 18.82 12.06
N ASN A 294 21.46 17.75 12.61
CA ASN A 294 20.74 16.82 13.48
C ASN A 294 20.33 17.46 14.81
N ASN A 295 21.16 18.33 15.38
CA ASN A 295 20.85 18.98 16.66
C ASN A 295 19.72 20.01 16.52
N ASN A 296 19.71 20.75 15.41
CA ASN A 296 18.88 21.94 15.27
C ASN A 296 17.65 21.73 14.39
N TYR A 297 17.73 20.87 13.36
CA TYR A 297 16.74 20.89 12.27
C TYR A 297 16.06 19.54 11.96
N SER A 298 16.65 18.40 12.32
CA SER A 298 16.09 17.08 11.98
C SER A 298 14.75 16.78 12.66
N LYS A 299 14.55 17.28 13.88
CA LYS A 299 13.34 17.06 14.70
C LYS A 299 12.06 17.68 14.14
N HIS A 300 12.15 18.60 13.19
CA HIS A 300 11.01 19.39 12.70
C HIS A 300 10.31 18.76 11.48
N GLY A 301 10.20 17.43 11.45
CA GLY A 301 9.44 16.69 10.45
C GLY A 301 10.09 16.57 9.06
N GLN A 302 9.42 15.87 8.16
CA GLN A 302 9.88 15.60 6.80
C GLN A 302 9.80 16.81 5.86
N SER A 303 10.75 16.95 4.93
CA SER A 303 10.66 17.89 3.80
C SER A 303 11.57 17.45 2.65
N LYS A 304 11.50 18.10 1.49
CA LYS A 304 12.39 17.80 0.36
C LYS A 304 13.86 17.92 0.78
N TRP A 305 14.22 19.04 1.42
CA TRP A 305 15.59 19.30 1.84
C TRP A 305 16.06 18.37 2.96
N HIS A 306 15.15 17.88 3.81
CA HIS A 306 15.47 16.82 4.78
C HIS A 306 15.98 15.55 4.09
N SER A 307 15.25 15.08 3.07
CA SER A 307 15.66 13.92 2.24
C SER A 307 16.94 14.17 1.45
N GLU A 308 17.13 15.38 0.89
CA GLU A 308 18.36 15.72 0.16
C GLU A 308 19.60 15.69 1.05
N ILE A 309 19.49 16.12 2.31
CA ILE A 309 20.58 16.03 3.29
C ILE A 309 20.91 14.57 3.63
N LEU A 310 19.90 13.70 3.77
CA LEU A 310 20.13 12.25 3.90
C LEU A 310 20.84 11.68 2.66
N SER A 311 20.47 12.13 1.47
CA SER A 311 21.16 11.72 0.23
C SER A 311 22.62 12.15 0.21
N LEU A 312 22.97 13.33 0.75
CA LEU A 312 24.37 13.73 0.91
C LEU A 312 25.10 12.85 1.92
N ALA A 313 24.50 12.59 3.08
CA ALA A 313 25.10 11.73 4.10
C ALA A 313 25.35 10.30 3.57
N GLU A 314 24.37 9.71 2.88
CA GLU A 314 24.48 8.39 2.28
C GLU A 314 25.64 8.33 1.27
N ARG A 315 25.80 9.38 0.46
CA ARG A 315 26.87 9.47 -0.55
C ARG A 315 28.25 9.77 0.03
N PHE A 316 28.34 10.63 1.04
CA PHE A 316 29.61 11.17 1.54
C PHE A 316 30.19 10.37 2.72
N MET A 317 29.36 9.77 3.57
CA MET A 317 29.84 8.94 4.70
C MET A 317 30.14 7.53 4.22
N LYS A 318 31.24 7.33 3.49
CA LYS A 318 31.64 6.04 2.91
C LYS A 318 33.09 5.71 3.29
N GLU A 319 33.53 4.48 3.01
CA GLU A 319 34.92 4.05 3.24
C GLU A 319 35.32 4.30 4.71
N ASN A 320 36.38 5.07 4.97
CA ASN A 320 36.88 5.34 6.32
C ASN A 320 35.92 6.21 7.18
N ASP A 321 34.93 6.86 6.58
CA ASP A 321 33.94 7.69 7.28
C ASP A 321 32.55 7.04 7.38
N GLU A 322 32.39 5.81 6.89
CA GLU A 322 31.11 5.09 6.89
C GLU A 322 30.53 4.88 8.30
N TRP A 323 31.39 4.74 9.30
CA TRP A 323 31.00 4.58 10.71
C TRP A 323 30.14 5.74 11.24
N ARG A 324 30.24 6.94 10.66
CA ARG A 324 29.46 8.13 11.05
C ARG A 324 27.98 8.00 10.70
N PHE A 325 27.67 7.21 9.67
CA PHE A 325 26.34 7.16 9.08
C PHE A 325 25.27 6.64 10.05
N LEU A 326 25.60 5.65 10.88
CA LEU A 326 24.63 5.05 11.81
C LEU A 326 24.08 6.08 12.81
N ASN A 327 24.97 6.85 13.46
CA ASN A 327 24.56 7.88 14.42
C ASN A 327 23.89 9.06 13.72
N PHE A 328 24.39 9.45 12.54
CA PHE A 328 23.74 10.47 11.73
C PHE A 328 22.30 10.08 11.39
N PHE A 329 22.08 8.88 10.82
CA PHE A 329 20.77 8.43 10.36
C PHE A 329 19.78 8.25 11.51
N LYS A 330 20.25 7.77 12.67
CA LYS A 330 19.45 7.72 13.89
C LYS A 330 18.92 9.10 14.28
N ASN A 331 19.80 10.09 14.36
CA ASN A 331 19.44 11.45 14.80
C ASN A 331 18.77 12.28 13.70
N TRP A 332 18.93 11.88 12.44
CA TRP A 332 18.16 12.39 11.30
C TRP A 332 16.68 11.99 11.42
N ASN A 333 16.37 10.94 12.18
CA ASN A 333 15.05 10.35 12.41
C ASN A 333 14.42 9.70 11.15
N PRO A 334 14.60 8.38 10.94
CA PRO A 334 14.04 7.65 9.81
C PRO A 334 12.52 7.67 9.69
N GLU A 335 11.78 8.04 10.74
CA GLU A 335 10.32 8.21 10.66
C GLU A 335 9.92 9.31 9.66
N ASN A 336 10.82 10.27 9.41
CA ASN A 336 10.63 11.36 8.45
C ASN A 336 10.93 10.97 6.99
N LEU A 337 11.17 9.70 6.69
CA LEU A 337 11.29 9.22 5.30
C LEU A 337 9.98 9.44 4.52
N ARG A 338 10.05 10.31 3.51
CA ARG A 338 8.93 10.69 2.64
C ARG A 338 8.53 9.53 1.74
N THR A 339 7.30 9.55 1.22
CA THR A 339 6.83 8.57 0.24
C THR A 339 7.74 8.49 -1.00
N ASP A 340 8.35 9.60 -1.40
CA ASP A 340 9.27 9.64 -2.54
C ASP A 340 10.63 8.99 -2.24
N ASP A 341 11.06 8.95 -0.97
CA ASP A 341 12.32 8.29 -0.58
C ASP A 341 12.26 6.77 -0.74
N TRP A 342 11.05 6.22 -0.83
CA TRP A 342 10.76 4.80 -1.06
C TRP A 342 10.58 4.45 -2.54
N LYS A 343 10.67 5.41 -3.45
CA LYS A 343 10.56 5.17 -4.90
C LYS A 343 11.93 5.03 -5.53
N GLU A 344 12.01 4.21 -6.56
CA GLU A 344 13.18 4.18 -7.43
C GLU A 344 13.31 5.50 -8.18
N THR A 345 14.54 5.97 -8.36
CA THR A 345 14.83 7.16 -9.16
C THR A 345 15.46 6.74 -10.49
N LYS A 346 14.94 7.30 -11.59
CA LYS A 346 15.51 7.11 -12.93
C LYS A 346 16.37 8.31 -13.27
N LYS A 347 17.63 8.06 -13.60
CA LYS A 347 18.53 9.08 -14.15
C LYS A 347 19.21 8.49 -15.37
N ASP A 348 18.95 9.07 -16.53
CA ASP A 348 19.33 8.56 -17.84
C ASP A 348 18.82 7.11 -18.03
N GLU A 349 19.69 6.17 -18.41
CA GLU A 349 19.35 4.74 -18.57
C GLU A 349 19.43 3.93 -17.26
N HIS A 350 19.83 4.55 -16.14
CA HIS A 350 20.05 3.85 -14.88
C HIS A 350 18.87 4.01 -13.92
N ILE A 351 18.47 2.89 -13.33
CA ILE A 351 17.46 2.82 -12.26
C ILE A 351 18.21 2.68 -10.94
N TYR A 352 18.04 3.66 -10.06
CA TYR A 352 18.64 3.68 -8.73
C TYR A 352 17.66 3.19 -7.69
N LYS A 353 18.17 2.38 -6.75
CA LYS A 353 17.39 1.90 -5.60
C LYS A 353 16.88 3.08 -4.75
N PRO A 354 15.73 2.92 -4.08
CA PRO A 354 15.17 3.96 -3.21
C PRO A 354 16.16 4.47 -2.16
N LEU A 355 16.15 5.77 -1.87
CA LEU A 355 17.02 6.39 -0.86
C LEU A 355 16.83 5.73 0.51
N ALA A 356 15.58 5.47 0.89
CA ALA A 356 15.23 4.80 2.13
C ALA A 356 15.89 3.41 2.24
N THR A 357 15.79 2.59 1.18
CA THR A 357 16.39 1.24 1.14
C THR A 357 17.91 1.29 1.22
N LYS A 358 18.56 2.27 0.56
CA LYS A 358 20.02 2.47 0.67
C LYS A 358 20.42 2.86 2.09
N ALA A 359 19.69 3.80 2.70
CA ALA A 359 19.98 4.28 4.04
C ALA A 359 19.84 3.18 5.11
N ILE A 360 18.74 2.42 5.12
CA ILE A 360 18.56 1.35 6.11
C ILE A 360 19.62 0.24 5.97
N LYS A 361 19.96 -0.16 4.73
CA LYS A 361 20.99 -1.19 4.47
C LYS A 361 22.38 -0.71 4.90
N LYS A 362 22.70 0.55 4.62
CA LYS A 362 23.97 1.15 5.05
C LYS A 362 24.08 1.22 6.58
N ALA A 363 23.01 1.67 7.25
CA ALA A 363 22.96 1.66 8.71
C ALA A 363 23.13 0.24 9.28
N PHE A 364 22.50 -0.76 8.67
CA PHE A 364 22.62 -2.16 9.07
C PHE A 364 24.06 -2.69 8.92
N GLU A 365 24.73 -2.44 7.78
CA GLU A 365 26.12 -2.88 7.58
C GLU A 365 27.10 -2.20 8.53
N VAL A 366 26.93 -0.90 8.81
CA VAL A 366 27.72 -0.20 9.83
C VAL A 366 27.53 -0.85 11.20
N MET A 367 26.29 -1.15 11.57
CA MET A 367 25.93 -1.76 12.84
C MET A 367 26.45 -3.20 12.99
N LYS A 368 26.70 -3.92 11.89
CA LYS A 368 27.36 -5.24 11.92
C LYS A 368 28.83 -5.17 12.32
N THR A 369 29.54 -4.11 11.90
CA THR A 369 30.99 -3.97 12.14
C THR A 369 31.32 -3.36 13.50
N GLN A 370 30.38 -2.67 14.15
CA GLN A 370 30.56 -2.10 15.48
C GLN A 370 30.42 -3.17 16.57
N THR A 371 31.36 -3.17 17.52
CA THR A 371 31.44 -4.11 18.65
C THR A 371 30.74 -3.62 19.92
N SER A 372 30.26 -2.37 19.93
CA SER A 372 29.57 -1.80 21.09
C SER A 372 28.09 -2.20 21.11
N GLU A 373 27.57 -2.48 22.32
CA GLU A 373 26.13 -2.68 22.57
C GLU A 373 25.38 -1.36 22.35
N GLN A 374 25.04 -1.05 21.10
CA GLN A 374 24.11 0.03 20.77
C GLN A 374 22.72 -0.55 20.57
N ASN A 375 21.73 0.07 21.23
CA ASN A 375 20.33 -0.25 20.99
C ASN A 375 19.98 0.04 19.52
N SER A 376 19.70 -1.02 18.76
CA SER A 376 19.39 -0.99 17.33
C SER A 376 17.89 -1.05 17.02
N SER A 377 17.03 -1.07 18.06
CA SER A 377 15.58 -1.20 17.93
C SER A 377 14.92 -0.13 17.04
N TRP A 378 15.49 1.08 17.03
CA TRP A 378 15.01 2.18 16.18
C TRP A 378 15.07 1.88 14.67
N LEU A 379 15.93 0.95 14.23
CA LEU A 379 15.98 0.53 12.82
C LEU A 379 14.84 -0.41 12.44
N ILE A 380 14.20 -1.09 13.41
CA ILE A 380 13.17 -2.11 13.13
C ILE A 380 11.97 -1.50 12.40
N GLN A 381 11.49 -0.33 12.82
CA GLN A 381 10.31 0.32 12.23
C GLN A 381 10.54 0.74 10.76
N PRO A 382 11.68 1.33 10.38
CA PRO A 382 12.05 1.50 8.97
C PRO A 382 12.05 0.20 8.17
N TYR A 383 12.56 -0.90 8.73
CA TYR A 383 12.52 -2.22 8.10
C TYR A 383 11.08 -2.74 7.94
N GLU A 384 10.19 -2.52 8.90
CA GLU A 384 8.77 -2.87 8.78
C GLU A 384 8.08 -2.13 7.63
N LYS A 385 8.35 -0.84 7.49
CA LYS A 385 7.86 -0.04 6.36
C LYS A 385 8.44 -0.56 5.04
N ALA A 386 9.73 -0.90 5.01
CA ALA A 386 10.39 -1.46 3.84
C ALA A 386 9.77 -2.81 3.41
N ILE A 387 9.58 -3.75 4.34
CA ILE A 387 8.98 -5.07 4.07
C ILE A 387 7.52 -4.94 3.60
N LYS A 388 6.76 -3.98 4.15
CA LYS A 388 5.39 -3.72 3.68
C LYS A 388 5.35 -3.23 2.22
N LEU A 389 6.35 -2.44 1.81
CA LEU A 389 6.46 -1.91 0.45
C LEU A 389 7.09 -2.91 -0.53
N PHE A 390 7.98 -3.77 -0.02
CA PHE A 390 8.75 -4.76 -0.79
C PHE A 390 8.62 -6.15 -0.14
N PRO A 391 7.42 -6.77 -0.13
CA PRO A 391 7.18 -8.02 0.58
C PRO A 391 7.96 -9.22 0.03
N ASP A 392 8.43 -9.12 -1.22
CA ASP A 392 9.19 -10.18 -1.90
C ASP A 392 10.71 -10.06 -1.68
N ASP A 393 11.21 -9.01 -0.98
CA ASP A 393 12.64 -8.87 -0.66
C ASP A 393 12.99 -9.60 0.64
N GLU A 394 13.37 -10.88 0.51
CA GLU A 394 13.79 -11.75 1.61
C GLU A 394 14.98 -11.20 2.40
N TRP A 395 15.83 -10.36 1.80
CA TRP A 395 16.97 -9.75 2.50
C TRP A 395 16.51 -8.76 3.57
N LEU A 396 15.46 -7.97 3.30
CA LEU A 396 14.91 -7.07 4.32
C LEU A 396 14.37 -7.85 5.52
N LEU A 397 13.73 -8.99 5.26
CA LEU A 397 13.21 -9.86 6.31
C LEU A 397 14.35 -10.49 7.12
N ARG A 398 15.42 -10.97 6.48
CA ARG A 398 16.62 -11.48 7.14
C ARG A 398 17.34 -10.42 7.98
N GLU A 399 17.57 -9.23 7.43
CA GLU A 399 18.23 -8.13 8.15
C GLU A 399 17.41 -7.71 9.39
N LYS A 400 16.07 -7.71 9.29
CA LYS A 400 15.17 -7.52 10.44
C LYS A 400 15.32 -8.63 11.49
N ALA A 401 15.46 -9.89 11.10
CA ALA A 401 15.69 -10.99 12.04
C ALA A 401 17.01 -10.82 12.81
N LEU A 402 18.07 -10.41 12.10
CA LEU A 402 19.38 -10.13 12.71
C LEU A 402 19.34 -8.93 13.65
N LEU A 403 18.52 -7.90 13.35
CA LEU A 403 18.26 -6.78 14.27
C LEU A 403 17.59 -7.25 15.57
N HIS A 404 16.53 -8.06 15.47
CA HIS A 404 15.87 -8.64 16.65
C HIS A 404 16.84 -9.51 17.46
N PHE A 405 17.63 -10.34 16.79
CA PHE A 405 18.66 -11.16 17.44
C PHE A 405 19.68 -10.30 18.21
N LYS A 406 20.21 -9.24 17.59
CA LYS A 406 21.14 -8.30 18.24
C LYS A 406 20.50 -7.57 19.44
N ASN A 407 19.20 -7.31 19.41
CA ASN A 407 18.47 -6.72 20.54
C ASN A 407 18.04 -7.75 21.60
N ASN A 408 18.47 -9.01 21.48
CA ASN A 408 18.08 -10.13 22.35
C ASN A 408 16.56 -10.43 22.34
N GLU A 409 15.87 -10.08 21.25
CA GLU A 409 14.44 -10.33 21.01
C GLU A 409 14.25 -11.67 20.28
N LEU A 410 14.72 -12.75 20.90
CA LEU A 410 14.89 -14.06 20.26
C LEU A 410 13.58 -14.64 19.69
N GLU A 411 12.45 -14.48 20.38
CA GLU A 411 11.16 -14.98 19.91
C GLU A 411 10.72 -14.35 18.57
N LEU A 412 10.99 -13.05 18.40
CA LEU A 412 10.69 -12.32 17.16
C LEU A 412 11.62 -12.77 16.04
N ALA A 413 12.92 -12.94 16.34
CA ALA A 413 13.88 -13.48 15.37
C ALA A 413 13.50 -14.90 14.93
N ILE A 414 13.16 -15.79 15.87
CA ILE A 414 12.70 -17.17 15.61
C ILE A 414 11.48 -17.17 14.70
N LYS A 415 10.49 -16.32 14.98
CA LYS A 415 9.29 -16.21 14.14
C LYS A 415 9.64 -15.83 12.70
N ILE A 416 10.57 -14.91 12.52
CA ILE A 416 11.03 -14.50 11.18
C ILE A 416 11.83 -15.61 10.49
N TYR A 417 12.75 -16.28 11.20
CA TYR A 417 13.52 -17.38 10.61
C TYR A 417 12.64 -18.56 10.21
N LYS A 418 11.58 -18.88 10.96
CA LYS A 418 10.55 -19.85 10.55
C LYS A 418 9.89 -19.48 9.22
N GLN A 419 9.71 -18.19 8.93
CA GLN A 419 9.20 -17.73 7.63
C GLN A 419 10.28 -17.82 6.56
N LEU A 420 11.52 -17.40 6.84
CA LEU A 420 12.63 -17.41 5.88
C LEU A 420 12.94 -18.83 5.38
N VAL A 421 12.92 -19.84 6.25
CA VAL A 421 13.18 -21.23 5.83
C VAL A 421 12.13 -21.81 4.89
N LEU A 422 10.95 -21.19 4.74
CA LEU A 422 9.96 -21.66 3.76
C LEU A 422 10.41 -21.45 2.32
N GLU A 423 11.15 -20.37 2.06
CA GLU A 423 11.65 -19.99 0.74
C GLU A 423 13.15 -20.29 0.59
N LEU A 424 13.93 -20.11 1.67
CA LEU A 424 15.39 -20.22 1.70
C LEU A 424 15.90 -21.46 2.46
N ALA A 425 15.09 -22.52 2.57
CA ALA A 425 15.48 -23.77 3.23
C ALA A 425 16.76 -24.43 2.67
N ASP A 426 17.15 -24.11 1.43
CA ASP A 426 18.36 -24.62 0.78
C ASP A 426 19.62 -23.80 1.09
N LYS A 427 19.50 -22.68 1.81
CA LYS A 427 20.63 -21.81 2.17
C LYS A 427 21.17 -22.16 3.55
N HIS A 428 22.45 -22.53 3.61
CA HIS A 428 23.11 -22.94 4.86
C HIS A 428 23.08 -21.83 5.93
N TYR A 429 23.33 -20.57 5.54
CA TYR A 429 23.43 -19.45 6.48
C TYR A 429 22.11 -19.18 7.21
N VAL A 430 20.95 -19.41 6.59
CA VAL A 430 19.65 -19.20 7.25
C VAL A 430 19.49 -20.17 8.43
N TRP A 431 19.91 -21.43 8.25
CA TRP A 431 19.87 -22.43 9.33
C TRP A 431 20.91 -22.16 10.41
N GLN A 432 22.09 -21.66 10.04
CA GLN A 432 23.11 -21.22 11.01
C GLN A 432 22.56 -20.08 11.88
N GLU A 433 22.09 -19.00 11.26
CA GLU A 433 21.57 -17.82 11.97
C GLU A 433 20.32 -18.16 12.80
N PHE A 434 19.48 -19.08 12.32
CA PHE A 434 18.34 -19.58 13.08
C PHE A 434 18.80 -20.35 14.33
N SER A 435 19.90 -21.12 14.22
CA SER A 435 20.49 -21.84 15.36
C SER A 435 21.03 -20.92 16.44
N ASP A 436 21.51 -19.73 16.07
CA ASP A 436 22.01 -18.73 17.03
C ASP A 436 20.90 -18.20 17.93
N CYS A 437 19.66 -18.18 17.43
CA CYS A 437 18.50 -17.77 18.21
C CYS A 437 18.08 -18.81 19.27
N ILE A 438 18.65 -20.02 19.25
CA ILE A 438 18.31 -21.11 20.18
C ILE A 438 19.34 -21.17 21.32
N VAL A 439 18.88 -20.93 22.55
CA VAL A 439 19.76 -20.84 23.73
C VAL A 439 19.78 -22.11 24.58
N SER A 440 18.61 -22.73 24.83
CA SER A 440 18.49 -23.80 25.83
C SER A 440 18.23 -25.19 25.26
N GLU A 441 18.05 -25.33 23.94
CA GLU A 441 17.73 -26.61 23.30
C GLU A 441 18.85 -27.08 22.37
N ASN A 442 19.86 -27.70 22.95
CA ASN A 442 21.04 -28.19 22.22
C ASN A 442 20.67 -29.18 21.11
N SER A 443 19.64 -30.01 21.29
CA SER A 443 19.17 -30.93 20.23
C SER A 443 18.69 -30.19 18.97
N LEU A 444 17.98 -29.06 19.14
CA LEU A 444 17.57 -28.22 18.01
C LEU A 444 18.77 -27.53 17.37
N LYS A 445 19.67 -26.98 18.20
CA LYS A 445 20.87 -26.28 17.72
C LYS A 445 21.80 -27.20 16.92
N ILE A 446 22.06 -28.40 17.44
CA ILE A 446 22.80 -29.47 16.72
C ILE A 446 22.09 -29.78 15.40
N GLY A 447 20.76 -29.92 15.40
CA GLY A 447 19.98 -30.21 14.19
C GLY A 447 20.09 -29.11 13.13
N MET A 448 20.00 -27.84 13.52
CA MET A 448 20.08 -26.69 12.62
C MET A 448 21.48 -26.52 12.03
N LEU A 449 22.53 -26.64 12.85
CA LEU A 449 23.91 -26.59 12.38
C LEU A 449 24.26 -27.80 11.48
N SER A 450 23.79 -29.00 11.86
CA SER A 450 23.91 -30.19 11.00
C SER A 450 23.20 -30.00 9.65
N LYS A 451 22.03 -29.34 9.66
CA LYS A 451 21.31 -29.00 8.44
C LYS A 451 22.12 -28.04 7.57
N ALA A 452 22.68 -26.98 8.16
CA ALA A 452 23.54 -26.02 7.45
C ALA A 452 24.74 -26.72 6.78
N LEU A 453 25.48 -27.57 7.50
CA LEU A 453 26.61 -28.35 6.98
C LEU A 453 26.19 -29.35 5.89
N SER A 454 24.95 -29.85 5.91
CA SER A 454 24.46 -30.77 4.88
C SER A 454 24.12 -30.07 3.55
N LEU A 455 23.89 -28.75 3.57
CA LEU A 455 23.42 -27.97 2.42
C LEU A 455 24.56 -27.36 1.61
N GLU A 456 25.63 -26.93 2.27
CA GLU A 456 26.79 -26.30 1.64
C GLU A 456 27.98 -27.27 1.60
N LYS A 457 28.73 -27.26 0.49
CA LYS A 457 29.90 -28.14 0.30
C LYS A 457 31.20 -27.37 0.23
N ASN A 458 31.14 -26.05 0.04
CA ASN A 458 32.31 -25.21 0.04
C ASN A 458 32.70 -24.84 1.48
N GLU A 459 33.76 -25.49 1.96
CA GLU A 459 34.36 -25.28 3.29
C GLU A 459 34.81 -23.82 3.57
N ASP A 460 34.95 -22.98 2.54
CA ASP A 460 35.24 -21.55 2.72
C ASP A 460 34.16 -20.80 3.53
N PHE A 461 32.94 -21.33 3.58
CA PHE A 461 31.80 -20.74 4.30
C PHE A 461 31.41 -21.50 5.58
N LEU A 462 32.01 -22.66 5.86
CA LEU A 462 31.54 -23.56 6.91
C LEU A 462 32.32 -23.46 8.23
N GLY A 463 33.42 -22.69 8.24
CA GLY A 463 34.34 -22.67 9.37
C GLY A 463 33.69 -22.34 10.72
N ASP A 464 32.86 -21.30 10.77
CA ASP A 464 32.19 -20.89 12.01
C ASP A 464 31.12 -21.93 12.42
N ILE A 465 30.41 -22.51 11.44
CA ILE A 465 29.40 -23.56 11.68
C ILE A 465 30.04 -24.80 12.31
N HIS A 466 31.24 -25.21 11.87
CA HIS A 466 31.98 -26.32 12.48
C HIS A 466 32.34 -26.03 13.94
N LEU A 467 32.80 -24.81 14.24
CA LEU A 467 33.16 -24.42 15.61
C LEU A 467 31.93 -24.36 16.52
N ASP A 468 30.83 -23.78 16.04
CA ASP A 468 29.57 -23.68 16.77
C ASP A 468 28.98 -25.07 17.03
N LEU A 469 29.02 -25.97 16.05
CA LEU A 469 28.55 -27.34 16.23
C LEU A 469 29.45 -28.10 17.22
N ALA A 470 30.77 -28.01 17.09
CA ALA A 470 31.70 -28.65 18.01
C ALA A 470 31.48 -28.20 19.46
N LYS A 471 31.23 -26.91 19.68
CA LYS A 471 30.91 -26.36 21.01
C LYS A 471 29.68 -27.02 21.61
N VAL A 472 28.57 -27.06 20.87
CA VAL A 472 27.31 -27.65 21.36
C VAL A 472 27.44 -29.17 21.56
N LEU A 473 28.20 -29.85 20.70
CA LEU A 473 28.48 -31.28 20.85
C LEU A 473 29.31 -31.57 22.11
N ILE A 474 30.27 -30.72 22.47
CA ILE A 474 31.02 -30.84 23.73
C ILE A 474 30.09 -30.65 24.93
N ASP A 475 29.18 -29.66 24.86
CA ASP A 475 28.21 -29.42 25.93
C ASP A 475 27.26 -30.62 26.15
N GLU A 476 26.96 -31.39 25.09
CA GLU A 476 26.21 -32.66 25.14
C GLU A 476 27.09 -33.90 25.37
N ASN A 477 28.38 -33.73 25.70
CA ASN A 477 29.35 -34.81 25.92
C ASN A 477 29.56 -35.75 24.71
N LEU A 478 29.31 -35.26 23.50
CA LEU A 478 29.56 -35.95 22.22
C LEU A 478 30.96 -35.58 21.68
N LEU A 479 31.98 -35.82 22.51
CA LEU A 479 33.35 -35.34 22.29
C LEU A 479 33.98 -35.86 20.99
N GLU A 480 33.69 -37.11 20.61
CA GLU A 480 34.26 -37.70 19.40
C GLU A 480 33.68 -37.06 18.13
N ASN A 481 32.37 -36.77 18.11
CA ASN A 481 31.74 -36.03 17.03
C ASN A 481 32.25 -34.58 16.96
N ALA A 482 32.45 -33.93 18.11
CA ALA A 482 33.04 -32.59 18.15
C ALA A 482 34.45 -32.57 17.55
N LEU A 483 35.26 -33.59 17.84
CA LEU A 483 36.61 -33.72 17.29
C LEU A 483 36.59 -33.87 15.76
N VAL A 484 35.62 -34.60 15.19
CA VAL A 484 35.43 -34.70 13.73
C VAL A 484 35.23 -33.31 13.09
N GLU A 485 34.38 -32.46 13.66
CA GLU A 485 34.13 -31.11 13.14
C GLU A 485 35.36 -30.20 13.27
N LEU A 486 36.06 -30.28 14.40
CA LEU A 486 37.27 -29.50 14.65
C LEU A 486 38.40 -29.89 13.67
N GLU A 487 38.59 -31.17 13.40
CA GLU A 487 39.58 -31.62 12.41
C GLU A 487 39.20 -31.22 10.97
N ALA A 488 37.91 -31.19 10.64
CA ALA A 488 37.43 -30.65 9.35
C ALA A 488 37.80 -29.16 9.21
N TYR A 489 37.47 -28.34 10.22
CA TYR A 489 37.83 -26.93 10.29
C TYR A 489 39.35 -26.71 10.14
N LYS A 490 40.15 -27.45 10.93
CA LYS A 490 41.61 -27.34 10.94
C LYS A 490 42.21 -27.70 9.58
N LYS A 491 41.82 -28.84 9.01
CA LYS A 491 42.31 -29.32 7.72
C LYS A 491 42.07 -28.29 6.62
N HIS A 492 40.88 -27.68 6.56
CA HIS A 492 40.58 -26.68 5.53
C HIS A 492 41.42 -25.40 5.71
N ARG A 493 41.53 -24.90 6.95
CA ARG A 493 42.36 -23.74 7.28
C ARG A 493 43.83 -23.96 6.91
N GLU A 494 44.38 -25.14 7.18
CA GLU A 494 45.75 -25.51 6.79
C GLU A 494 45.94 -25.55 5.26
N ILE A 495 44.98 -26.12 4.52
CA ILE A 495 44.98 -26.12 3.04
C ILE A 495 45.01 -24.69 2.48
N LYS A 496 44.27 -23.77 3.11
CA LYS A 496 44.18 -22.35 2.69
C LYS A 496 45.32 -21.48 3.25
N GLY A 497 46.16 -22.01 4.14
CA GLY A 497 47.19 -21.22 4.84
C GLY A 497 46.60 -20.19 5.81
N TRP A 498 45.37 -20.38 6.28
CA TRP A 498 44.68 -19.51 7.22
C TRP A 498 45.05 -19.85 8.67
N LYS A 499 45.05 -18.84 9.55
CA LYS A 499 45.30 -19.06 10.99
C LYS A 499 44.11 -19.77 11.65
N LEU A 500 44.41 -20.67 12.58
CA LEU A 500 43.46 -21.25 13.51
C LEU A 500 43.03 -20.18 14.53
N SER A 501 41.77 -20.24 14.97
CA SER A 501 41.21 -19.28 15.92
C SER A 501 41.50 -19.72 17.37
N SER A 502 41.53 -18.78 18.32
CA SER A 502 41.66 -19.14 19.74
C SER A 502 40.51 -20.03 20.24
N VAL A 503 39.30 -19.82 19.70
CA VAL A 503 38.12 -20.66 19.98
C VAL A 503 38.39 -22.10 19.57
N PHE A 504 39.02 -22.34 18.42
CA PHE A 504 39.40 -23.68 18.01
C PHE A 504 40.33 -24.35 19.03
N ASP A 505 41.38 -23.66 19.49
CA ASP A 505 42.35 -24.23 20.44
C ASP A 505 41.68 -24.63 21.77
N GLU A 506 40.76 -23.79 22.25
CA GLU A 506 39.98 -24.06 23.46
C GLU A 506 39.08 -25.29 23.31
N LEU A 507 38.33 -25.38 22.21
CA LEU A 507 37.43 -26.50 21.93
C LEU A 507 38.21 -27.80 21.68
N HIS A 508 39.30 -27.73 20.91
CA HIS A 508 40.17 -28.86 20.60
C HIS A 508 40.79 -29.44 21.86
N LYS A 509 41.26 -28.60 22.79
CA LYS A 509 41.77 -29.05 24.09
C LYS A 509 40.73 -29.83 24.91
N LYS A 510 39.44 -29.44 24.86
CA LYS A 510 38.35 -30.14 25.55
C LYS A 510 38.03 -31.49 24.89
N ALA A 511 37.99 -31.53 23.56
CA ALA A 511 37.64 -32.73 22.79
C ALA A 511 38.80 -33.74 22.66
N SER A 512 40.06 -33.31 22.75
CA SER A 512 41.25 -34.16 22.56
C SER A 512 41.46 -35.27 23.60
N SER A 513 40.61 -35.33 24.63
CA SER A 513 40.63 -36.40 25.64
C SER A 513 40.15 -37.76 25.09
N VAL A 514 39.48 -37.77 23.93
CA VAL A 514 39.00 -38.99 23.26
C VAL A 514 39.77 -39.27 21.95
N LYS A 515 39.92 -40.55 21.62
CA LYS A 515 40.52 -40.97 20.34
C LYS A 515 39.45 -40.93 19.24
N GLN A 516 39.74 -40.24 18.14
CA GLN A 516 38.86 -40.23 16.97
C GLN A 516 38.87 -41.61 16.27
N SER A 517 37.75 -42.32 16.39
CA SER A 517 37.43 -43.55 15.64
C SER A 517 36.34 -43.32 14.58
N LEU A 518 35.49 -42.30 14.77
CA LEU A 518 34.49 -41.86 13.80
C LEU A 518 35.14 -41.20 12.58
N LYS A 519 34.64 -41.58 11.40
CA LYS A 519 35.09 -41.04 10.11
C LYS A 519 34.41 -39.72 9.76
N ASP A 520 33.12 -39.60 10.04
CA ASP A 520 32.28 -38.45 9.73
C ASP A 520 31.07 -38.40 10.68
N ASN A 521 30.29 -37.32 10.60
CA ASN A 521 29.11 -37.08 11.43
C ASN A 521 27.77 -37.33 10.70
N GLN A 522 27.75 -38.12 9.61
CA GLN A 522 26.52 -38.31 8.82
C GLN A 522 25.37 -38.94 9.63
N GLU A 523 25.66 -39.94 10.48
CA GLU A 523 24.64 -40.56 11.33
C GLU A 523 24.12 -39.59 12.40
N LEU A 524 25.00 -38.72 12.92
CA LEU A 524 24.60 -37.65 13.82
C LEU A 524 23.67 -36.65 13.12
N TYR A 525 24.02 -36.22 11.90
CA TYR A 525 23.17 -35.30 11.12
C TYR A 525 21.79 -35.91 10.85
N LYS A 526 21.72 -37.18 10.43
CA LYS A 526 20.46 -37.90 10.21
C LYS A 526 19.59 -37.97 11.46
N LYS A 527 20.21 -38.10 12.65
CA LYS A 527 19.51 -38.13 13.93
C LYS A 527 18.95 -36.75 14.30
N TYR A 528 19.73 -35.67 14.14
CA TYR A 528 19.37 -34.37 14.71
C TYR A 528 18.62 -33.42 13.77
N ILE A 529 18.85 -33.48 12.46
CA ILE A 529 18.15 -32.63 11.48
C ILE A 529 16.61 -32.69 11.63
N PRO A 530 15.98 -33.87 11.84
CA PRO A 530 14.53 -33.94 12.03
C PRO A 530 13.99 -33.13 13.20
N PHE A 531 14.75 -32.94 14.30
CA PHE A 531 14.31 -32.07 15.40
C PHE A 531 14.23 -30.61 14.97
N ALA A 532 15.24 -30.13 14.25
CA ALA A 532 15.29 -28.77 13.71
C ALA A 532 14.17 -28.51 12.69
N GLU A 533 13.95 -29.43 11.74
CA GLU A 533 12.87 -29.31 10.76
C GLU A 533 11.50 -29.34 11.45
N SER A 534 11.31 -30.24 12.43
CA SER A 534 10.05 -30.34 13.17
C SER A 534 9.71 -29.07 13.93
N PHE A 535 10.72 -28.42 14.53
CA PHE A 535 10.58 -27.13 15.19
C PHE A 535 10.29 -26.00 14.19
N ALA A 536 11.08 -25.92 13.12
CA ALA A 536 10.96 -24.88 12.11
C ALA A 536 9.58 -24.86 11.45
N TYR A 537 9.02 -26.04 11.19
CA TYR A 537 7.72 -26.23 10.54
C TYR A 537 6.62 -26.62 11.52
N ALA A 538 6.81 -26.38 12.83
CA ALA A 538 5.86 -26.78 13.88
C ALA A 538 4.43 -26.28 13.59
N ASP A 539 4.32 -25.07 13.02
CA ASP A 539 3.06 -24.35 12.80
C ASP A 539 2.24 -24.86 11.60
N PHE A 540 2.73 -25.86 10.87
CA PHE A 540 2.02 -26.47 9.73
C PHE A 540 1.33 -27.77 10.12
N ASP A 541 0.07 -27.89 9.71
CA ASP A 541 -0.70 -29.12 9.85
C ASP A 541 -0.18 -30.23 8.92
N CYS A 542 -0.24 -31.46 9.42
CA CYS A 542 0.05 -32.63 8.61
C CYS A 542 -1.14 -32.95 7.70
N THR A 543 -0.87 -33.01 6.40
CA THR A 543 -1.83 -33.41 5.37
C THR A 543 -1.49 -34.81 4.87
N GLU A 544 -2.49 -35.68 4.82
CA GLU A 544 -2.33 -37.01 4.22
C GLU A 544 -2.53 -36.94 2.70
N VAL A 545 -1.58 -37.52 1.98
CA VAL A 545 -1.63 -37.65 0.52
C VAL A 545 -1.19 -39.04 0.10
N VAL A 546 -1.72 -39.49 -1.03
CA VAL A 546 -1.41 -40.79 -1.61
C VAL A 546 -0.39 -40.63 -2.72
N LEU A 547 0.58 -41.54 -2.81
CA LEU A 547 1.49 -41.64 -3.94
C LEU A 547 0.72 -42.18 -5.17
N ALA A 548 0.24 -41.26 -6.01
CA ALA A 548 -0.66 -41.55 -7.11
C ALA A 548 0.05 -41.97 -8.41
N ASP A 549 1.27 -41.46 -8.63
CA ASP A 549 2.03 -41.74 -9.85
C ASP A 549 3.54 -41.77 -9.64
N LYS A 550 4.23 -42.51 -10.50
CA LYS A 550 5.69 -42.59 -10.60
C LYS A 550 6.11 -42.49 -12.04
N TRP A 551 6.95 -41.52 -12.35
CA TRP A 551 7.40 -41.25 -13.72
C TRP A 551 8.84 -40.76 -13.73
N ARG A 552 9.46 -40.68 -14.91
CA ARG A 552 10.80 -40.10 -15.07
C ARG A 552 10.69 -38.79 -15.80
N ASP A 553 11.34 -37.76 -15.29
CA ASP A 553 11.44 -36.48 -15.99
C ASP A 553 12.36 -36.57 -17.21
N GLU A 554 12.41 -35.51 -18.02
CA GLU A 554 13.23 -35.43 -19.24
C GLU A 554 14.72 -35.68 -18.98
N LYS A 555 15.17 -35.46 -17.73
CA LYS A 555 16.55 -35.71 -17.27
C LYS A 555 16.74 -37.13 -16.72
N GLY A 556 15.74 -37.99 -16.87
CA GLY A 556 15.74 -39.38 -16.40
C GLY A 556 15.55 -39.55 -14.89
N LYS A 557 15.31 -38.47 -14.13
CA LYS A 557 15.15 -38.53 -12.67
C LYS A 557 13.75 -39.01 -12.31
N GLU A 558 13.69 -39.93 -11.35
CA GLU A 558 12.43 -40.50 -10.86
C GLU A 558 11.65 -39.48 -10.02
N ARG A 559 10.41 -39.22 -10.42
CA ARG A 559 9.46 -38.29 -9.81
C ARG A 559 8.27 -39.03 -9.25
N LEU A 560 7.82 -38.57 -8.10
CA LEU A 560 6.69 -39.10 -7.34
C LEU A 560 5.60 -38.04 -7.30
N THR A 561 4.41 -38.36 -7.78
CA THR A 561 3.24 -37.46 -7.73
C THR A 561 2.33 -37.85 -6.58
N PHE A 562 2.00 -36.88 -5.73
CA PHE A 562 1.14 -37.05 -4.58
C PHE A 562 -0.15 -36.26 -4.73
N THR A 563 -1.25 -36.77 -4.19
CA THR A 563 -2.53 -36.07 -4.17
C THR A 563 -3.37 -36.43 -2.95
N ASP A 564 -4.23 -35.52 -2.52
CA ASP A 564 -5.31 -35.78 -1.56
C ASP A 564 -6.60 -36.27 -2.23
N GLY A 565 -6.62 -36.34 -3.57
CA GLY A 565 -7.80 -36.68 -4.37
C GLY A 565 -8.79 -35.54 -4.59
N LYS A 566 -8.50 -34.34 -4.07
CA LYS A 566 -9.39 -33.17 -4.12
C LYS A 566 -8.68 -31.98 -4.77
N THR A 567 -7.84 -31.28 -4.02
CA THR A 567 -7.27 -29.98 -4.41
C THR A 567 -5.75 -29.93 -4.34
N ILE A 568 -5.14 -30.89 -3.65
CA ILE A 568 -3.70 -30.92 -3.44
C ILE A 568 -3.12 -31.90 -4.46
N GLU A 569 -2.21 -31.39 -5.28
CA GLU A 569 -1.37 -32.19 -6.16
C GLU A 569 0.03 -31.56 -6.18
N PHE A 570 1.06 -32.39 -6.01
CA PHE A 570 2.45 -31.96 -6.19
C PHE A 570 3.33 -33.13 -6.62
N ALA A 571 4.44 -32.80 -7.29
CA ALA A 571 5.44 -33.78 -7.70
C ALA A 571 6.82 -33.44 -7.13
N ILE A 572 7.49 -34.43 -6.53
CA ILE A 572 8.83 -34.28 -5.96
C ILE A 572 9.76 -35.40 -6.41
N SER A 573 11.07 -35.17 -6.26
CA SER A 573 12.08 -36.21 -6.49
C SER A 573 11.93 -37.32 -5.45
N LYS A 574 12.09 -38.58 -5.88
CA LYS A 574 12.13 -39.75 -4.98
C LYS A 574 13.19 -39.63 -3.89
N ASN A 575 14.28 -38.92 -4.16
CA ASN A 575 15.39 -38.74 -3.24
C ASN A 575 15.22 -37.50 -2.33
N ARG A 576 14.09 -36.79 -2.39
CA ARG A 576 13.89 -35.57 -1.57
C ARG A 576 13.80 -35.90 -0.07
N PHE A 577 13.09 -36.96 0.28
CA PHE A 577 12.95 -37.41 1.66
C PHE A 577 13.32 -38.89 1.77
N GLU A 578 14.04 -39.27 2.83
CA GLU A 578 14.53 -40.63 3.02
C GLU A 578 13.39 -41.66 2.99
N VAL A 579 12.27 -41.30 3.62
CA VAL A 579 11.06 -42.12 3.74
C VAL A 579 10.46 -42.54 2.39
N LEU A 580 10.77 -41.80 1.31
CA LEU A 580 10.22 -42.03 -0.03
C LEU A 580 11.04 -42.98 -0.90
N LYS A 581 12.29 -43.30 -0.52
CA LYS A 581 13.20 -44.10 -1.37
C LYS A 581 12.66 -45.49 -1.68
N GLN A 582 11.92 -46.09 -0.75
CA GLN A 582 11.29 -47.41 -0.87
C GLN A 582 9.75 -47.32 -0.92
N SER A 583 9.21 -46.21 -1.43
CA SER A 583 7.77 -46.01 -1.53
C SER A 583 7.14 -46.88 -2.64
N GLU A 584 5.86 -47.20 -2.52
CA GLU A 584 5.06 -47.95 -3.51
C GLU A 584 3.80 -47.16 -3.92
N LEU A 585 3.28 -47.42 -5.13
CA LEU A 585 2.07 -46.74 -5.63
C LEU A 585 0.88 -47.05 -4.72
N GLY A 586 0.17 -46.00 -4.32
CA GLY A 586 -0.98 -46.10 -3.42
C GLY A 586 -0.64 -45.97 -1.94
N GLN A 587 0.63 -45.98 -1.55
CA GLN A 587 1.01 -45.73 -0.16
C GLN A 587 0.64 -44.30 0.25
N ILE A 588 0.22 -44.16 1.51
CA ILE A 588 -0.19 -42.88 2.08
C ILE A 588 0.93 -42.35 2.96
N PHE A 589 1.20 -41.06 2.79
CA PHE A 589 2.21 -40.33 3.53
C PHE A 589 1.56 -39.11 4.17
N LYS A 590 2.10 -38.70 5.32
CA LYS A 590 1.78 -37.40 5.93
C LYS A 590 2.85 -36.42 5.50
N PHE A 591 2.43 -35.26 5.03
CA PHE A 591 3.33 -34.15 4.71
C PHE A 591 2.90 -32.91 5.45
N LYS A 592 3.89 -32.15 5.96
CA LYS A 592 3.69 -30.73 6.23
C LYS A 592 3.90 -29.98 4.91
N LEU A 593 2.90 -29.20 4.50
CA LEU A 593 2.86 -28.56 3.18
C LEU A 593 2.79 -27.04 3.34
N TYR A 594 3.73 -26.33 2.73
CA TYR A 594 3.64 -24.89 2.56
C TYR A 594 2.87 -24.57 1.27
N LYS A 595 1.76 -23.85 1.39
CA LYS A 595 0.94 -23.39 0.27
C LYS A 595 1.43 -22.02 -0.18
N GLN A 596 2.30 -22.00 -1.18
CA GLN A 596 2.83 -20.78 -1.78
C GLN A 596 1.83 -20.18 -2.77
N GLU A 597 1.56 -18.88 -2.64
CA GLU A 597 0.76 -18.13 -3.60
C GLU A 597 1.64 -17.63 -4.75
N ILE A 598 1.25 -17.93 -5.99
CA ILE A 598 1.94 -17.48 -7.19
C ILE A 598 0.99 -16.58 -7.98
N LYS A 599 1.35 -15.31 -8.10
CA LYS A 599 0.63 -14.34 -8.94
C LYS A 599 1.18 -14.41 -10.35
N LYS A 600 0.34 -14.75 -11.31
CA LYS A 600 0.72 -14.91 -12.72
C LYS A 600 -0.11 -13.98 -13.59
N GLU A 601 0.56 -13.17 -14.41
CA GLU A 601 -0.12 -12.45 -15.48
C GLU A 601 -0.48 -13.42 -16.61
N VAL A 602 -1.75 -13.45 -16.97
CA VAL A 602 -2.28 -14.19 -18.12
C VAL A 602 -3.11 -13.25 -18.98
N GLU A 603 -3.11 -13.50 -20.28
CA GLU A 603 -3.99 -12.78 -21.20
C GLU A 603 -5.44 -13.00 -20.80
N ALA A 604 -6.20 -11.91 -20.71
CA ALA A 604 -7.62 -12.00 -20.43
C ALA A 604 -8.32 -12.79 -21.56
N LYS A 605 -9.43 -13.45 -21.21
CA LYS A 605 -10.26 -14.23 -22.15
C LYS A 605 -10.72 -13.43 -23.38
N PHE A 606 -10.71 -12.10 -23.28
CA PHE A 606 -10.87 -11.18 -24.40
C PHE A 606 -9.69 -10.20 -24.43
N ALA A 607 -8.98 -10.13 -25.56
CA ALA A 607 -7.74 -9.38 -25.72
C ALA A 607 -7.82 -7.88 -25.31
N TRP A 608 -9.00 -7.25 -25.40
CA TRP A 608 -9.19 -5.84 -25.03
C TRP A 608 -9.17 -5.55 -23.52
N PHE A 609 -9.28 -6.56 -22.65
CA PHE A 609 -9.12 -6.39 -21.20
C PHE A 609 -7.65 -6.39 -20.75
N GLY A 610 -6.70 -6.53 -21.68
CA GLY A 610 -5.27 -6.59 -21.38
C GLY A 610 -4.89 -7.86 -20.61
N LYS A 611 -3.94 -7.73 -19.69
CA LYS A 611 -3.45 -8.83 -18.85
C LYS A 611 -4.21 -8.86 -17.52
N THR A 612 -4.64 -10.05 -17.12
CA THR A 612 -5.25 -10.31 -15.80
C THR A 612 -4.28 -11.07 -14.93
N VAL A 613 -4.19 -10.72 -13.64
CA VAL A 613 -3.42 -11.48 -12.66
C VAL A 613 -4.30 -12.60 -12.11
N ILE A 614 -3.89 -13.84 -12.32
CA ILE A 614 -4.48 -15.00 -11.64
C ILE A 614 -3.59 -15.46 -10.49
N THR A 615 -4.22 -15.98 -9.45
CA THR A 615 -3.53 -16.60 -8.33
C THR A 615 -3.52 -18.12 -8.52
N GLU A 616 -2.33 -18.69 -8.70
CA GLU A 616 -2.09 -20.13 -8.64
C GLU A 616 -1.50 -20.50 -7.28
N TYR A 617 -1.71 -21.74 -6.83
CA TYR A 617 -1.13 -22.24 -5.59
C TYR A 617 -0.18 -23.40 -5.87
N LYS A 618 1.01 -23.33 -5.26
CA LYS A 618 2.00 -24.38 -5.31
C LYS A 618 2.21 -24.95 -3.91
N TYR A 619 2.05 -26.27 -3.77
CA TYR A 619 2.32 -26.96 -2.52
C TYR A 619 3.79 -27.39 -2.47
N ILE A 620 4.53 -26.87 -1.50
CA ILE A 620 5.94 -27.19 -1.25
C ILE A 620 6.00 -28.14 -0.04
N PRO A 621 6.41 -29.40 -0.23
CA PRO A 621 6.58 -30.34 0.87
C PRO A 621 7.75 -29.99 1.78
N LEU A 622 7.49 -29.87 3.08
CA LEU A 622 8.48 -29.49 4.10
C LEU A 622 9.04 -30.69 4.85
N ILE A 623 8.14 -31.54 5.39
CA ILE A 623 8.46 -32.80 6.09
C ILE A 623 7.58 -33.91 5.50
N ALA A 624 8.08 -35.15 5.52
CA ALA A 624 7.35 -36.33 5.08
C ALA A 624 7.48 -37.48 6.09
N ASP A 625 6.36 -38.07 6.46
CA ASP A 625 6.26 -39.24 7.33
C ASP A 625 5.44 -40.35 6.68
N LYS A 626 5.73 -41.60 7.04
CA LYS A 626 4.92 -42.76 6.66
C LYS A 626 3.63 -42.81 7.46
N THR A 627 2.64 -43.47 6.89
CA THR A 627 1.42 -43.86 7.60
C THR A 627 1.23 -45.37 7.51
N GLU A 628 0.53 -45.93 8.48
CA GLU A 628 0.11 -47.34 8.49
C GLU A 628 -1.23 -47.56 7.76
N LYS A 629 -1.75 -46.53 7.08
CA LYS A 629 -3.02 -46.61 6.34
C LYS A 629 -2.89 -47.54 5.14
N LYS A 630 -4.00 -48.18 4.79
CA LYS A 630 -4.05 -49.07 3.63
C LYS A 630 -3.89 -48.27 2.34
N HIS A 631 -3.36 -48.92 1.31
CA HIS A 631 -3.15 -48.27 0.03
C HIS A 631 -4.45 -47.65 -0.49
N TRP A 632 -4.37 -46.41 -0.99
CA TRP A 632 -5.49 -45.64 -1.57
C TRP A 632 -6.65 -45.31 -0.62
N GLU A 633 -6.52 -45.60 0.69
CA GLU A 633 -7.61 -45.47 1.67
C GLU A 633 -8.19 -44.06 1.80
N ILE A 634 -7.35 -43.02 1.67
CA ILE A 634 -7.77 -41.61 1.80
C ILE A 634 -8.58 -41.08 0.60
N LEU A 635 -8.59 -41.82 -0.51
CA LEU A 635 -9.36 -41.42 -1.69
C LEU A 635 -10.84 -41.77 -1.51
N ASN A 636 -11.69 -40.99 -2.16
CA ASN A 636 -13.13 -41.24 -2.17
C ASN A 636 -13.46 -42.49 -2.99
N ASP A 637 -14.43 -43.25 -2.50
CA ASP A 637 -15.04 -44.32 -3.28
C ASP A 637 -15.90 -43.72 -4.39
N ILE A 638 -15.84 -44.34 -5.56
CA ILE A 638 -16.70 -44.05 -6.69
C ILE A 638 -17.22 -45.36 -7.27
N PHE A 639 -18.39 -45.29 -7.90
CA PHE A 639 -19.02 -46.42 -8.56
C PHE A 639 -19.14 -46.14 -10.04
N ALA A 640 -18.98 -47.17 -10.85
CA ALA A 640 -19.12 -47.05 -12.29
C ALA A 640 -19.78 -48.29 -12.89
N VAL A 641 -20.43 -48.11 -14.03
CA VAL A 641 -20.98 -49.19 -14.85
C VAL A 641 -20.15 -49.33 -16.12
N VAL A 642 -19.84 -50.58 -16.49
CA VAL A 642 -19.16 -50.89 -17.75
C VAL A 642 -20.11 -50.66 -18.91
N ASP A 643 -19.81 -49.66 -19.74
CA ASP A 643 -20.62 -49.32 -20.93
C ASP A 643 -20.10 -50.02 -22.19
N TYR A 644 -18.78 -50.13 -22.33
CA TYR A 644 -18.14 -50.71 -23.50
C TYR A 644 -16.79 -51.34 -23.14
N ILE A 645 -16.37 -52.34 -23.92
CA ILE A 645 -15.09 -53.02 -23.76
C ILE A 645 -14.36 -53.02 -25.10
N ASN A 646 -13.20 -52.35 -25.14
CA ASN A 646 -12.30 -52.43 -26.28
C ASN A 646 -11.42 -53.68 -26.14
N LYS A 647 -11.81 -54.75 -26.83
CA LYS A 647 -11.10 -56.04 -26.77
C LYS A 647 -9.70 -55.97 -27.37
N GLU A 648 -9.47 -55.18 -28.41
CA GLU A 648 -8.16 -55.05 -29.07
C GLU A 648 -7.13 -54.36 -28.16
N LYS A 649 -7.55 -53.29 -27.47
CA LYS A 649 -6.68 -52.52 -26.56
C LYS A 649 -6.70 -53.02 -25.12
N ASN A 650 -7.57 -54.00 -24.82
CA ASN A 650 -7.85 -54.49 -23.48
C ASN A 650 -8.23 -53.38 -22.47
N ILE A 651 -9.04 -52.42 -22.93
CA ILE A 651 -9.49 -51.25 -22.13
C ILE A 651 -11.01 -51.32 -21.90
N ILE A 652 -11.40 -51.14 -20.65
CA ILE A 652 -12.78 -50.95 -20.21
C ILE A 652 -13.16 -49.47 -20.30
N HIS A 653 -14.31 -49.19 -20.88
CA HIS A 653 -14.97 -47.90 -20.86
C HIS A 653 -16.13 -47.99 -19.87
N ALA A 654 -16.09 -47.19 -18.81
CA ALA A 654 -17.14 -47.16 -17.81
C ALA A 654 -17.65 -45.73 -17.60
N ILE A 655 -18.86 -45.63 -17.05
CA ILE A 655 -19.49 -44.35 -16.70
C ILE A 655 -19.70 -44.33 -15.19
N THR A 656 -19.17 -43.31 -14.53
CA THR A 656 -19.29 -43.16 -13.07
C THR A 656 -20.69 -42.71 -12.66
N THR A 657 -21.00 -42.80 -11.37
CA THR A 657 -22.22 -42.22 -10.77
C THR A 657 -22.33 -40.71 -10.95
N GLU A 658 -21.23 -40.03 -11.25
CA GLU A 658 -21.16 -38.60 -11.57
C GLU A 658 -21.26 -38.32 -13.08
N ASN A 659 -21.62 -39.32 -13.88
CA ASN A 659 -21.70 -39.24 -15.34
C ASN A 659 -20.38 -38.84 -16.02
N LYS A 660 -19.24 -39.27 -15.45
CA LYS A 660 -17.91 -39.12 -16.06
C LYS A 660 -17.51 -40.39 -16.78
N GLU A 661 -17.03 -40.25 -18.01
CA GLU A 661 -16.39 -41.36 -18.72
C GLU A 661 -15.01 -41.62 -18.15
N VAL A 662 -14.73 -42.89 -17.85
CA VAL A 662 -13.46 -43.36 -17.29
C VAL A 662 -12.98 -44.58 -18.06
N PHE A 663 -11.66 -44.72 -18.14
CA PHE A 663 -11.00 -45.75 -18.94
C PHE A 663 -9.96 -46.46 -18.08
N PHE A 664 -9.98 -47.79 -18.05
CA PHE A 664 -9.00 -48.57 -17.30
C PHE A 664 -8.75 -49.94 -17.94
N PRO A 665 -7.57 -50.57 -17.74
CA PRO A 665 -7.30 -51.91 -18.25
C PRO A 665 -8.25 -52.96 -17.66
N GLN A 666 -8.53 -54.02 -18.41
CA GLN A 666 -9.27 -55.17 -17.88
C GLN A 666 -8.61 -55.71 -16.59
N ILE A 667 -9.44 -56.07 -15.61
CA ILE A 667 -8.97 -56.61 -14.32
C ILE A 667 -8.95 -58.15 -14.34
N LYS A 668 -8.27 -58.78 -13.36
CA LYS A 668 -8.15 -60.25 -13.27
C LYS A 668 -9.51 -60.96 -13.34
N ASN A 669 -10.52 -60.42 -12.66
CA ASN A 669 -11.90 -60.90 -12.75
C ASN A 669 -12.56 -60.18 -13.93
N GLU A 670 -12.53 -60.81 -15.11
CA GLU A 670 -12.97 -60.16 -16.35
C GLU A 670 -14.36 -59.54 -16.22
N LEU A 671 -14.41 -58.22 -16.42
CA LEU A 671 -15.66 -57.48 -16.44
C LEU A 671 -16.36 -57.65 -17.78
N GLN A 672 -17.69 -57.69 -17.73
CA GLN A 672 -18.58 -57.72 -18.87
C GLN A 672 -19.34 -56.40 -19.00
N ILE A 673 -19.88 -56.13 -20.19
CA ILE A 673 -20.76 -54.98 -20.41
C ILE A 673 -21.97 -55.08 -19.48
N GLY A 674 -22.27 -54.00 -18.75
CA GLY A 674 -23.34 -53.95 -17.75
C GLY A 674 -22.91 -54.35 -16.34
N ASP A 675 -21.69 -54.85 -16.14
CA ASP A 675 -21.14 -55.05 -14.80
C ASP A 675 -20.93 -53.71 -14.08
N PHE A 676 -21.04 -53.74 -12.76
CA PHE A 676 -20.77 -52.61 -11.90
C PHE A 676 -19.43 -52.80 -11.18
N VAL A 677 -18.76 -51.68 -10.93
CA VAL A 677 -17.50 -51.65 -10.20
C VAL A 677 -17.53 -50.61 -9.09
N THR A 678 -16.80 -50.89 -8.02
CA THR A 678 -16.36 -49.91 -7.03
C THR A 678 -14.88 -49.65 -7.22
N ALA A 679 -14.45 -48.41 -7.00
CA ALA A 679 -13.05 -48.01 -7.11
C ALA A 679 -12.76 -46.81 -6.22
N LYS A 680 -11.48 -46.61 -5.90
CA LYS A 680 -10.95 -45.33 -5.39
C LYS A 680 -10.72 -44.39 -6.56
N SER A 681 -11.06 -43.11 -6.40
CA SER A 681 -10.91 -42.12 -7.48
C SER A 681 -10.13 -40.87 -7.06
N TYR A 682 -9.46 -40.28 -8.05
CA TYR A 682 -8.85 -38.96 -7.96
C TYR A 682 -8.86 -38.29 -9.33
N ILE A 683 -8.68 -36.97 -9.35
CA ILE A 683 -8.53 -36.20 -10.58
C ILE A 683 -7.04 -36.10 -10.89
N LYS A 684 -6.66 -36.50 -12.11
CA LYS A 684 -5.32 -36.31 -12.66
C LYS A 684 -5.38 -35.26 -13.74
N LYS A 685 -4.52 -34.25 -13.65
CA LYS A 685 -4.36 -33.28 -14.74
C LYS A 685 -3.44 -33.87 -15.82
N VAL A 686 -3.96 -34.01 -17.03
CA VAL A 686 -3.21 -34.48 -18.20
C VAL A 686 -3.26 -33.40 -19.27
N LYS A 687 -2.13 -32.70 -19.47
CA LYS A 687 -2.07 -31.46 -20.25
C LYS A 687 -3.01 -30.41 -19.64
N ASP A 688 -4.05 -30.01 -20.38
CA ASP A 688 -5.07 -29.04 -19.95
C ASP A 688 -6.42 -29.69 -19.60
N GLU A 689 -6.47 -31.03 -19.56
CA GLU A 689 -7.70 -31.77 -19.25
C GLU A 689 -7.61 -32.44 -17.88
N ASN A 690 -8.66 -32.29 -17.09
CA ASN A 690 -8.86 -33.06 -15.87
C ASN A 690 -9.48 -34.41 -16.22
N ARG A 691 -8.78 -35.50 -15.88
CA ARG A 691 -9.25 -36.87 -16.09
C ARG A 691 -9.48 -37.56 -14.75
N THR A 692 -10.59 -38.28 -14.64
CA THR A 692 -10.88 -39.10 -13.46
C THR A 692 -10.14 -40.44 -13.61
N GLU A 693 -9.24 -40.71 -12.67
CA GLU A 693 -8.45 -41.95 -12.60
C GLU A 693 -9.03 -42.89 -11.54
N LEU A 694 -9.06 -44.20 -11.84
CA LEU A 694 -9.59 -45.22 -10.95
C LEU A 694 -8.50 -46.16 -10.44
N ARG A 695 -8.54 -46.50 -9.14
CA ARG A 695 -7.64 -47.43 -8.45
C ARG A 695 -8.44 -48.42 -7.60
N GLN A 696 -7.83 -49.56 -7.26
CA GLN A 696 -8.50 -50.64 -6.49
C GLN A 696 -9.87 -51.04 -7.05
N ILE A 697 -9.94 -51.18 -8.38
CA ILE A 697 -11.19 -51.49 -9.07
C ILE A 697 -11.62 -52.92 -8.72
N GLN A 698 -12.85 -53.07 -8.26
CA GLN A 698 -13.44 -54.36 -7.89
C GLN A 698 -14.87 -54.46 -8.47
N LYS A 699 -15.21 -55.63 -9.00
CA LYS A 699 -16.59 -55.92 -9.41
C LYS A 699 -17.52 -55.92 -8.19
N ILE A 700 -18.68 -55.32 -8.31
CA ILE A 700 -19.70 -55.24 -7.26
C ILE A 700 -21.07 -55.63 -7.83
N ASP A 701 -21.94 -56.18 -6.99
CA ASP A 701 -23.31 -56.50 -7.35
C ASP A 701 -24.11 -55.23 -7.71
N LYS A 702 -24.89 -55.29 -8.78
CA LYS A 702 -25.86 -54.27 -9.17
C LYS A 702 -26.78 -53.87 -8.02
N GLY A 703 -27.33 -54.85 -7.28
CA GLY A 703 -28.32 -54.60 -6.24
C GLY A 703 -27.82 -53.69 -5.11
N SER A 704 -26.52 -53.71 -4.82
CA SER A 704 -25.93 -52.89 -3.75
C SER A 704 -25.53 -51.48 -4.18
N VAL A 705 -25.53 -51.18 -5.48
CA VAL A 705 -24.98 -49.94 -6.04
C VAL A 705 -25.95 -49.16 -6.92
N ILE A 706 -26.99 -49.80 -7.46
CA ILE A 706 -27.91 -49.17 -8.40
C ILE A 706 -28.57 -47.90 -7.84
N SER A 707 -28.85 -47.88 -6.53
CA SER A 707 -29.42 -46.73 -5.82
C SER A 707 -28.48 -45.51 -5.74
N LYS A 708 -27.18 -45.67 -6.03
CA LYS A 708 -26.20 -44.58 -6.08
C LYS A 708 -26.17 -43.88 -7.45
N PHE A 709 -26.80 -44.46 -8.47
CA PHE A 709 -26.97 -43.82 -9.77
C PHE A 709 -28.21 -42.94 -9.78
N GLN A 710 -28.22 -41.96 -10.70
CA GLN A 710 -29.37 -41.06 -10.85
C GLN A 710 -30.62 -41.85 -11.17
N THR A 711 -31.70 -41.56 -10.46
CA THR A 711 -33.01 -42.19 -10.67
C THR A 711 -34.05 -41.09 -10.91
N GLN A 712 -34.83 -41.22 -11.97
CA GLN A 712 -35.91 -40.28 -12.29
C GLN A 712 -37.15 -41.01 -12.79
N ILE A 713 -38.28 -40.32 -12.67
CA ILE A 713 -39.56 -40.72 -13.27
C ILE A 713 -39.59 -40.19 -14.70
N ALA A 714 -39.84 -41.07 -15.66
CA ALA A 714 -40.06 -40.74 -17.06
C ALA A 714 -41.45 -41.20 -17.49
N ILE A 715 -41.97 -40.57 -18.54
CA ILE A 715 -43.21 -40.97 -19.19
C ILE A 715 -42.93 -41.69 -20.50
N VAL A 716 -43.69 -42.73 -20.80
CA VAL A 716 -43.68 -43.39 -22.10
C VAL A 716 -44.54 -42.58 -23.06
N ASP A 717 -43.94 -41.98 -24.08
CA ASP A 717 -44.61 -41.10 -25.06
C ASP A 717 -44.82 -41.75 -26.44
N GLY A 718 -44.35 -42.98 -26.60
CA GLY A 718 -44.68 -43.77 -27.78
C GLY A 718 -44.23 -45.21 -27.66
N VAL A 719 -45.09 -46.14 -28.06
CA VAL A 719 -44.79 -47.57 -28.17
C VAL A 719 -44.86 -47.95 -29.65
N ASN A 720 -43.80 -48.58 -30.16
CA ASN A 720 -43.74 -49.04 -31.53
C ASN A 720 -43.64 -50.57 -31.55
N GLU A 721 -44.80 -51.21 -31.69
CA GLU A 721 -44.91 -52.67 -31.73
C GLU A 721 -44.15 -53.29 -32.92
N GLN A 722 -44.15 -52.66 -34.10
CA GLN A 722 -43.43 -53.18 -35.26
C GLN A 722 -41.90 -53.20 -35.05
N LYS A 723 -41.38 -52.14 -34.43
CA LYS A 723 -39.95 -52.00 -34.12
C LYS A 723 -39.57 -52.62 -32.76
N GLN A 724 -40.54 -53.17 -32.04
CA GLN A 724 -40.38 -53.81 -30.73
C GLN A 724 -39.60 -52.90 -29.75
N LEU A 725 -40.05 -51.64 -29.62
CA LEU A 725 -39.41 -50.64 -28.75
C LEU A 725 -40.43 -49.62 -28.23
N PHE A 726 -40.07 -48.90 -27.17
CA PHE A 726 -40.81 -47.73 -26.70
C PHE A 726 -39.87 -46.54 -26.46
N HIS A 727 -40.39 -45.33 -26.65
CA HIS A 727 -39.73 -44.07 -26.33
C HIS A 727 -40.16 -43.60 -24.94
N PHE A 728 -39.25 -42.91 -24.25
CA PHE A 728 -39.53 -42.30 -22.96
C PHE A 728 -38.91 -40.92 -22.86
N VAL A 729 -39.53 -40.07 -22.05
CA VAL A 729 -39.11 -38.69 -21.80
C VAL A 729 -38.96 -38.44 -20.30
N ILE A 730 -37.77 -38.01 -19.88
CA ILE A 730 -37.50 -37.50 -18.53
C ILE A 730 -37.63 -35.96 -18.52
N SER A 731 -37.10 -35.32 -19.57
CA SER A 731 -37.17 -33.86 -19.79
C SER A 731 -36.89 -33.55 -21.26
N SER A 732 -37.05 -32.28 -21.67
CA SER A 732 -36.71 -31.82 -23.03
C SER A 732 -35.27 -32.11 -23.47
N LYS A 733 -34.34 -32.31 -22.52
CA LYS A 733 -32.93 -32.64 -22.79
C LYS A 733 -32.58 -34.11 -22.58
N LEU A 734 -33.43 -34.88 -21.89
CA LEU A 734 -33.18 -36.27 -21.52
C LEU A 734 -34.36 -37.13 -21.91
N GLN A 735 -34.18 -37.87 -22.98
CA GLN A 735 -35.14 -38.82 -23.53
C GLN A 735 -34.38 -40.01 -24.12
N GLY A 736 -35.07 -41.10 -24.40
CA GLY A 736 -34.42 -42.28 -24.94
C GLY A 736 -35.39 -43.31 -25.47
N ILE A 737 -34.81 -44.39 -25.98
CA ILE A 737 -35.55 -45.52 -26.54
C ILE A 737 -35.12 -46.77 -25.78
N VAL A 738 -36.07 -47.62 -25.44
CA VAL A 738 -35.85 -48.94 -24.86
C VAL A 738 -36.38 -49.99 -25.83
N ARG A 739 -35.53 -50.94 -26.21
CA ARG A 739 -35.97 -52.07 -27.03
C ARG A 739 -36.57 -53.15 -26.14
N PHE A 740 -37.56 -53.87 -26.63
CA PHE A 740 -38.16 -55.01 -25.94
C PHE A 740 -37.18 -56.17 -25.69
N THR A 741 -36.04 -56.20 -26.40
CA THR A 741 -34.93 -57.13 -26.14
C THR A 741 -34.09 -56.74 -24.92
N GLU A 742 -34.21 -55.50 -24.43
CA GLU A 742 -33.43 -54.96 -23.31
C GLU A 742 -34.20 -55.01 -21.98
N THR A 743 -35.52 -55.23 -22.04
CA THR A 743 -36.40 -55.27 -20.86
C THR A 743 -37.61 -56.17 -21.07
N ASN A 744 -38.10 -56.76 -19.98
CA ASN A 744 -39.37 -57.49 -19.98
C ASN A 744 -40.60 -56.57 -19.85
N LEU A 745 -40.41 -55.27 -19.64
CA LEU A 745 -41.51 -54.30 -19.56
C LEU A 745 -42.23 -54.15 -20.91
N ARG A 746 -43.56 -54.05 -20.85
CA ARG A 746 -44.44 -53.75 -21.98
C ARG A 746 -45.40 -52.62 -21.57
N PRO A 747 -44.88 -51.39 -21.40
CA PRO A 747 -45.70 -50.27 -20.97
C PRO A 747 -46.64 -49.81 -22.09
N SER A 748 -47.72 -49.14 -21.71
CA SER A 748 -48.60 -48.39 -22.61
C SER A 748 -48.13 -46.93 -22.74
N GLU A 749 -48.53 -46.26 -23.81
CA GLU A 749 -48.31 -44.82 -23.94
C GLU A 749 -49.04 -44.08 -22.82
N GLY A 750 -48.33 -43.20 -22.11
CA GLY A 750 -48.81 -42.47 -20.92
C GLY A 750 -48.45 -43.11 -19.57
N ASP A 751 -47.90 -44.33 -19.57
CA ASP A 751 -47.41 -44.98 -18.36
C ASP A 751 -46.17 -44.26 -17.83
N PHE A 752 -46.08 -44.19 -16.49
CA PHE A 752 -44.87 -43.75 -15.82
C PHE A 752 -43.94 -44.94 -15.58
N ILE A 753 -42.66 -44.69 -15.81
CA ILE A 753 -41.57 -45.62 -15.53
C ILE A 753 -40.57 -44.95 -14.59
N LYS A 754 -40.03 -45.73 -13.66
CA LYS A 754 -38.91 -45.34 -12.82
C LYS A 754 -37.66 -45.96 -13.40
N LEU A 755 -36.65 -45.14 -13.69
CA LEU A 755 -35.42 -45.62 -14.29
C LEU A 755 -34.19 -45.07 -13.56
N SER A 756 -33.27 -45.97 -13.22
CA SER A 756 -31.92 -45.61 -12.80
C SER A 756 -31.00 -45.63 -14.01
N PHE A 757 -30.21 -44.57 -14.20
CA PHE A 757 -29.44 -44.38 -15.42
C PHE A 757 -28.09 -43.71 -15.17
N ALA A 758 -27.21 -43.84 -16.17
CA ALA A 758 -26.04 -42.99 -16.35
C ALA A 758 -26.17 -42.22 -17.66
N THR A 759 -25.54 -41.06 -17.76
CA THR A 759 -25.53 -40.27 -19.00
C THR A 759 -24.14 -40.14 -19.58
N LYS A 760 -24.05 -40.13 -20.91
CA LYS A 760 -22.82 -39.81 -21.64
C LYS A 760 -23.09 -38.81 -22.74
N THR A 761 -22.07 -38.03 -23.10
CA THR A 761 -22.18 -37.05 -24.19
C THR A 761 -21.59 -37.66 -25.45
N ASP A 762 -22.37 -37.71 -26.53
CA ASP A 762 -21.86 -38.22 -27.80
C ASP A 762 -21.01 -37.19 -28.56
N LYS A 763 -20.48 -37.59 -29.73
CA LYS A 763 -19.64 -36.75 -30.59
C LYS A 763 -20.34 -35.46 -31.04
N ASP A 764 -21.67 -35.47 -31.11
CA ASP A 764 -22.49 -34.33 -31.53
C ASP A 764 -22.91 -33.45 -30.32
N LYS A 765 -22.29 -33.67 -29.16
CA LYS A 765 -22.60 -33.02 -27.87
C LYS A 765 -24.02 -33.28 -27.37
N LYS A 766 -24.68 -34.34 -27.84
CA LYS A 766 -25.99 -34.75 -27.33
C LYS A 766 -25.83 -35.70 -26.16
N ILE A 767 -26.64 -35.50 -25.12
CA ILE A 767 -26.65 -36.36 -23.94
C ILE A 767 -27.46 -37.62 -24.26
N ARG A 768 -26.85 -38.79 -24.06
CA ARG A 768 -27.49 -40.10 -24.21
C ARG A 768 -27.67 -40.76 -22.85
N VAL A 769 -28.88 -41.28 -22.62
CA VAL A 769 -29.25 -42.01 -21.41
C VAL A 769 -28.89 -43.49 -21.58
N LYS A 770 -28.10 -44.03 -20.64
CA LYS A 770 -27.81 -45.45 -20.49
C LYS A 770 -28.64 -45.99 -19.34
N ILE A 771 -29.63 -46.82 -19.65
CA ILE A 771 -30.53 -47.40 -18.66
C ILE A 771 -29.81 -48.51 -17.91
N LEU A 772 -29.90 -48.47 -16.59
CA LEU A 772 -29.29 -49.43 -15.67
C LEU A 772 -30.35 -50.30 -15.00
N SER A 773 -31.46 -49.70 -14.59
CA SER A 773 -32.68 -50.39 -14.18
C SER A 773 -33.89 -49.61 -14.66
N ILE A 774 -35.00 -50.32 -14.87
CA ILE A 774 -36.27 -49.75 -15.29
C ILE A 774 -37.40 -50.60 -14.72
N GLU A 775 -38.42 -49.94 -14.19
CA GLU A 775 -39.64 -50.56 -13.67
C GLU A 775 -40.86 -49.67 -13.93
N LEU A 776 -42.05 -50.29 -14.00
CA LEU A 776 -43.30 -49.53 -13.98
C LEU A 776 -43.50 -48.91 -12.60
N THR A 777 -44.11 -47.74 -12.55
CA THR A 777 -44.36 -47.04 -11.30
C THR A 777 -45.69 -46.30 -11.33
N GLU A 778 -46.35 -46.28 -10.18
CA GLU A 778 -47.54 -45.44 -9.94
C GLU A 778 -47.14 -44.00 -9.54
N GLU A 779 -45.84 -43.75 -9.28
CA GLU A 779 -45.32 -42.41 -9.01
C GLU A 779 -45.54 -41.50 -10.25
N ALA A 780 -46.39 -40.49 -10.11
CA ALA A 780 -46.69 -39.54 -11.19
C ALA A 780 -45.77 -38.32 -11.16
N ASN A 781 -45.39 -37.82 -12.34
CA ASN A 781 -44.69 -36.55 -12.51
C ASN A 781 -45.60 -35.52 -13.23
N PRO A 782 -46.17 -34.53 -12.51
CA PRO A 782 -47.08 -33.52 -13.09
C PRO A 782 -46.45 -32.66 -14.21
N ASN A 783 -45.11 -32.62 -14.29
CA ASN A 783 -44.41 -31.91 -15.36
C ASN A 783 -44.39 -32.70 -16.68
N LEU A 784 -44.72 -33.99 -16.64
CA LEU A 784 -44.72 -34.87 -17.80
C LEU A 784 -46.13 -35.35 -18.19
N ARG A 785 -47.12 -35.25 -17.29
CA ARG A 785 -48.52 -35.59 -17.54
C ARG A 785 -49.46 -34.60 -16.88
N LYS A 786 -50.50 -34.16 -17.59
CA LYS A 786 -51.53 -33.25 -17.10
C LYS A 786 -52.91 -33.73 -17.52
N ASP A 787 -53.88 -33.60 -16.63
CA ASP A 787 -55.29 -33.63 -16.99
C ASP A 787 -55.74 -32.20 -17.24
N ILE A 788 -56.34 -31.95 -18.41
CA ILE A 788 -56.74 -30.63 -18.90
C ILE A 788 -58.23 -30.64 -19.27
N VAL A 789 -58.89 -29.52 -19.05
CA VAL A 789 -60.26 -29.27 -19.50
C VAL A 789 -60.19 -28.06 -20.43
N GLY A 790 -60.74 -28.20 -21.63
CA GLY A 790 -60.63 -27.13 -22.62
C GLY A 790 -61.54 -27.32 -23.82
N PHE A 791 -61.46 -26.34 -24.72
CA PHE A 791 -62.12 -26.39 -26.01
C PHE A 791 -61.14 -26.99 -27.03
N LEU A 792 -61.54 -28.08 -27.66
CA LEU A 792 -60.79 -28.77 -28.71
C LEU A 792 -61.16 -28.14 -30.05
N GLU A 793 -60.16 -27.62 -30.77
CA GLU A 793 -60.28 -27.04 -32.10
C GLU A 793 -59.69 -27.98 -33.16
N VAL A 794 -60.53 -28.49 -34.06
CA VAL A 794 -60.08 -29.39 -35.14
C VAL A 794 -59.38 -28.60 -36.26
N LYS A 795 -58.44 -29.25 -36.95
CA LYS A 795 -57.64 -28.68 -38.05
C LYS A 795 -57.53 -29.71 -39.18
N TYR A 796 -57.41 -29.20 -40.41
CA TYR A 796 -57.35 -29.96 -41.65
C TYR A 796 -56.03 -29.62 -42.36
N LYS A 797 -55.32 -30.60 -42.94
CA LYS A 797 -54.00 -30.35 -43.57
C LYS A 797 -54.10 -29.58 -44.87
N ASP A 798 -55.18 -29.74 -45.63
CA ASP A 798 -55.40 -29.05 -46.89
C ASP A 798 -56.57 -28.07 -46.78
N TYR A 799 -56.36 -26.79 -47.14
CA TYR A 799 -57.39 -25.74 -47.18
C TYR A 799 -58.44 -25.95 -48.30
N ASN A 800 -58.61 -27.18 -48.78
CA ASN A 800 -59.71 -27.56 -49.66
C ASN A 800 -60.87 -28.00 -48.77
N TYR A 801 -61.93 -27.21 -48.79
CA TYR A 801 -63.18 -27.34 -48.03
C TYR A 801 -64.01 -28.62 -48.34
N GLU A 802 -63.37 -29.71 -48.78
CA GLU A 802 -64.02 -30.98 -49.17
C GLU A 802 -63.56 -32.20 -48.36
N GLU A 803 -62.62 -32.09 -47.41
CA GLU A 803 -62.34 -33.18 -46.45
C GLU A 803 -63.29 -33.10 -45.25
N GLU A 804 -64.16 -34.12 -45.09
CA GLU A 804 -65.13 -34.19 -43.98
C GLU A 804 -64.47 -34.53 -42.62
N ASP A 805 -63.26 -35.11 -42.61
CA ASP A 805 -62.61 -35.62 -41.42
C ASP A 805 -61.36 -34.81 -41.01
N PRO A 806 -61.27 -34.34 -39.76
CA PRO A 806 -60.13 -33.56 -39.29
C PRO A 806 -58.84 -34.38 -39.15
N ASP A 807 -57.69 -33.77 -39.47
CA ASP A 807 -56.38 -34.43 -39.42
C ASP A 807 -55.70 -34.38 -38.05
N PHE A 808 -55.98 -33.35 -37.27
CA PHE A 808 -55.50 -33.18 -35.90
C PHE A 808 -56.33 -32.10 -35.22
N ALA A 809 -56.17 -31.94 -33.92
CA ALA A 809 -56.81 -30.85 -33.19
C ALA A 809 -55.85 -30.26 -32.16
N PHE A 810 -56.24 -29.14 -31.57
CA PHE A 810 -55.54 -28.52 -30.45
C PHE A 810 -56.50 -28.22 -29.31
N ILE A 811 -56.04 -28.40 -28.08
CA ILE A 811 -56.69 -27.87 -26.88
C ILE A 811 -55.74 -26.79 -26.35
N GLY A 812 -55.89 -25.53 -26.74
CA GLY A 812 -54.84 -24.52 -26.51
C GLY A 812 -53.52 -24.94 -27.17
N ASP A 813 -52.44 -25.10 -26.39
CA ASP A 813 -51.12 -25.52 -26.89
C ASP A 813 -50.92 -27.05 -26.95
N TYR A 814 -51.96 -27.84 -26.62
CA TYR A 814 -51.85 -29.30 -26.51
C TYR A 814 -52.30 -29.98 -27.81
N TYR A 815 -51.38 -30.69 -28.48
CA TYR A 815 -51.63 -31.34 -29.76
C TYR A 815 -52.46 -32.62 -29.61
N VAL A 816 -53.57 -32.72 -30.34
CA VAL A 816 -54.43 -33.90 -30.40
C VAL A 816 -54.21 -34.64 -31.73
N PRO A 817 -53.69 -35.87 -31.73
CA PRO A 817 -53.46 -36.65 -32.96
C PRO A 817 -54.75 -37.16 -33.61
N LYS A 818 -54.74 -37.32 -34.94
CA LYS A 818 -55.86 -37.84 -35.76
C LYS A 818 -56.57 -39.05 -35.18
N TYR A 819 -55.80 -40.06 -34.79
CA TYR A 819 -56.37 -41.33 -34.30
C TYR A 819 -57.25 -41.16 -33.06
N LEU A 820 -57.02 -40.13 -32.23
CA LEU A 820 -57.90 -39.83 -31.08
C LEU A 820 -59.21 -39.18 -31.53
N LEU A 821 -59.17 -38.36 -32.58
CA LEU A 821 -60.38 -37.78 -33.17
C LEU A 821 -61.24 -38.88 -33.78
N GLU A 822 -60.64 -39.75 -34.59
CA GLU A 822 -61.29 -40.91 -35.20
C GLU A 822 -61.86 -41.86 -34.14
N LYS A 823 -61.06 -42.22 -33.12
CA LYS A 823 -61.47 -43.13 -32.04
C LYS A 823 -62.70 -42.62 -31.27
N HIS A 824 -62.86 -41.30 -31.15
CA HIS A 824 -63.95 -40.68 -30.40
C HIS A 824 -65.01 -40.02 -31.31
N ASN A 825 -64.96 -40.25 -32.63
CA ASN A 825 -65.84 -39.64 -33.63
C ASN A 825 -65.96 -38.11 -33.46
N ILE A 826 -64.83 -37.43 -33.25
CA ILE A 826 -64.76 -35.98 -33.12
C ILE A 826 -64.54 -35.37 -34.50
N THR A 827 -65.63 -34.94 -35.14
CA THR A 827 -65.63 -34.33 -36.48
C THR A 827 -65.71 -32.80 -36.45
N GLY A 828 -65.77 -32.19 -35.26
CA GLY A 828 -65.85 -30.73 -35.09
C GLY A 828 -65.50 -30.27 -33.68
N ASP A 829 -65.39 -28.96 -33.53
CA ASP A 829 -64.96 -28.33 -32.27
C ASP A 829 -65.89 -28.66 -31.11
N CYS A 830 -65.33 -29.01 -29.94
CA CYS A 830 -66.12 -29.37 -28.77
C CYS A 830 -65.38 -29.17 -27.44
N LYS A 831 -66.13 -29.14 -26.34
CA LYS A 831 -65.54 -29.21 -24.99
C LYS A 831 -65.14 -30.64 -24.67
N VAL A 832 -63.93 -30.78 -24.11
CA VAL A 832 -63.38 -32.08 -23.74
C VAL A 832 -62.65 -32.01 -22.40
N ASN A 833 -62.68 -33.13 -21.69
CA ASN A 833 -61.67 -33.47 -20.70
C ASN A 833 -60.61 -34.30 -21.40
N ALA A 834 -59.34 -33.97 -21.23
CA ALA A 834 -58.26 -34.66 -21.92
C ALA A 834 -57.07 -34.90 -21.00
N ARG A 835 -56.32 -35.96 -21.28
CA ARG A 835 -55.02 -36.23 -20.66
C ARG A 835 -53.93 -35.99 -21.67
N ALA A 836 -52.97 -35.16 -21.30
CA ALA A 836 -51.83 -34.82 -22.13
C ALA A 836 -50.52 -35.24 -21.47
N ILE A 837 -49.58 -35.69 -22.29
CA ILE A 837 -48.23 -36.05 -21.91
C ILE A 837 -47.21 -35.17 -22.63
N TYR A 838 -46.04 -35.02 -22.04
CA TYR A 838 -44.94 -34.30 -22.67
C TYR A 838 -44.11 -35.24 -23.55
N ALA A 839 -44.12 -35.01 -24.86
CA ALA A 839 -43.44 -35.84 -25.87
C ALA A 839 -42.06 -35.24 -26.29
N GLY A 840 -41.35 -34.64 -25.35
CA GLY A 840 -39.98 -34.13 -25.54
C GLY A 840 -39.88 -32.68 -26.06
N ASP A 841 -40.66 -32.32 -27.08
CA ASP A 841 -40.69 -30.97 -27.65
C ASP A 841 -42.06 -30.28 -27.53
N LYS A 842 -43.13 -31.06 -27.48
CA LYS A 842 -44.51 -30.59 -27.40
C LYS A 842 -45.35 -31.44 -26.44
N TRP A 843 -46.49 -30.88 -26.04
CA TRP A 843 -47.51 -31.65 -25.33
C TRP A 843 -48.42 -32.37 -26.32
N LYS A 844 -48.57 -33.68 -26.14
CA LYS A 844 -49.43 -34.56 -26.95
C LYS A 844 -50.55 -35.09 -26.07
N VAL A 845 -51.78 -35.00 -26.55
CA VAL A 845 -52.95 -35.59 -25.91
C VAL A 845 -52.99 -37.08 -26.21
N THR A 846 -53.24 -37.89 -25.18
CA THR A 846 -53.32 -39.37 -25.27
C THR A 846 -54.70 -39.92 -24.92
N GLU A 847 -55.51 -39.16 -24.19
CA GLU A 847 -56.90 -39.51 -23.88
C GLU A 847 -57.79 -38.28 -24.04
N VAL A 848 -58.99 -38.46 -24.60
CA VAL A 848 -60.00 -37.41 -24.77
C VAL A 848 -61.36 -37.97 -24.41
N GLN A 849 -62.14 -37.20 -23.66
CA GLN A 849 -63.53 -37.50 -23.34
C GLN A 849 -64.38 -36.25 -23.63
N LYS A 850 -65.32 -36.39 -24.56
CA LYS A 850 -66.29 -35.34 -24.87
C LYS A 850 -67.14 -35.04 -23.63
N THR A 851 -67.27 -33.77 -23.29
CA THR A 851 -68.05 -33.30 -22.12
C THR A 851 -69.44 -32.86 -22.51
#